data_AF-A0A2M8VH82-F1
#
_entry.id   AF-A0A2M8VH82-F1
#
_cell.length_a   1.000
_cell.length_b   1.000
_cell.length_c   1.000
_cell.angle_alpha   90.00
_cell.angle_beta   90.00
_cell.angle_gamma   90.00
#
_symmetry.space_group_name_H-M   'P 1'
#
loop_
_entity.id
_entity.type
_entity.pdbx_description
1 polymer ?
#
loop_
_entity_poly.entity_id
_entity_poly.type
_entity_poly.pdbx_seq_one_letter_code
_entity_poly.pdbx_strand_id
1 'polypeptide(L)'
;LTDTANAITTLAGNTGTVSFLENSGFAIGTVNTVGLTTTGNLTLSTTGTVTQSQLIAASGLELLGTAGIYTLTNAGNAITTLAGSTGTVSFLENSGFAIGTVNTVGLTTTGNLTLSTTGTVTQSQLIAASGLELLGTAGIYTLTNTGNAITTLAGSTGTVSFLENSGFAIGTVNTVGLTTSGNLTLSTTGTVTQSQRIAASGLELLGTAGIYTLTDTSNAITTLAGNTGVISFIENSGYTVGVVNTTGIITTGNLALSGTSGFTIAQNITSGAGTQTYTGPITLSTGAITLTSTNANITFSGSTTTINGGQALTVNAGSGAISFGGVLGAGTRLSSLLATSSTEIAIGAAVSTLGIQIYDGPVTLADNVTLTSVGESTNTRYNYSGSVQNITISGSSVTIELVGGAGGKGGDDGNIGLNTGVAGKYVATLSVTPGTVLQLAPGKGGSSGTGGSSTGSGAGGTNALGVAAGGAGGNAGPYGSSGGGGGGGAASIVRIGSSGTNYIFAGGAGGGAGANNTGGDGETTGADAGNYLASGIYAGAIGAGAGQPSVRTITSTGVDGGGSGGGGGGLLGGNTSFGSAPSSEWRGLGGNRGSNGVVAGISVSSVTDTTIQLANNADGYIILTSFTPAGITFNSTVNGNKTLTVSAGTGNITFTGAVGGSQGLGNISLTSTGNTTFSNTVAATSLLQNSTSGTTAINGGSINTAGGAQTYNNNVTLGADATLTASTASFNGTVAGASSLAITGNAVFGNGTSDTVTLTGSSKNLSISGTTAINTNAITTSGTQLYSGAVTLGTDTTLSTSNADVTFSSTLNSATSTVRALTMDAGNAVVAINGAVGGSYVLGATAITAGSVVTGAGGTITMGANALAITT
;
A
#
# COMPACT_ATOMS: atom_id res chain seq x y z
N LEU A 1 -45.86 -57.32 -18.21
CA LEU A 1 -45.96 -58.57 -17.43
C LEU A 1 -46.11 -58.17 -15.97
N THR A 2 -47.30 -58.31 -15.40
CA THR A 2 -47.66 -57.74 -14.08
C THR A 2 -48.02 -58.81 -13.06
N ASP A 3 -47.79 -60.08 -13.36
CA ASP A 3 -48.09 -61.19 -12.44
C ASP A 3 -46.88 -61.45 -11.52
N THR A 4 -47.13 -61.45 -10.21
CA THR A 4 -46.12 -61.71 -9.18
C THR A 4 -45.72 -63.18 -9.07
N ALA A 5 -46.43 -64.10 -9.75
CA ALA A 5 -46.11 -65.53 -9.80
C ALA A 5 -45.10 -65.89 -10.90
N ASN A 6 -44.61 -64.91 -11.66
CA ASN A 6 -43.53 -65.14 -12.60
C ASN A 6 -42.25 -65.57 -11.85
N ALA A 7 -41.38 -66.31 -12.55
CA ALA A 7 -40.07 -66.73 -12.05
C ALA A 7 -39.00 -66.36 -13.08
N ILE A 8 -39.11 -65.15 -13.64
CA ILE A 8 -38.24 -64.71 -14.73
C ILE A 8 -36.91 -64.25 -14.13
N THR A 9 -35.85 -65.00 -14.42
CA THR A 9 -34.51 -64.74 -13.89
C THR A 9 -33.68 -63.81 -14.78
N THR A 10 -34.00 -63.69 -16.07
CA THR A 10 -33.30 -62.81 -17.02
C THR A 10 -34.28 -62.19 -18.00
N LEU A 11 -34.18 -60.86 -18.16
CA LEU A 11 -34.98 -60.05 -19.06
C LEU A 11 -34.08 -59.46 -20.16
N ALA A 12 -34.52 -59.63 -21.41
CA ALA A 12 -33.90 -59.03 -22.60
C ALA A 12 -34.97 -58.83 -23.69
N GLY A 13 -34.82 -57.82 -24.54
CA GLY A 13 -35.74 -57.58 -25.65
C GLY A 13 -35.46 -56.31 -26.46
N ASN A 14 -35.98 -56.25 -27.68
CA ASN A 14 -36.12 -55.02 -28.46
C ASN A 14 -37.61 -54.79 -28.73
N THR A 15 -38.24 -53.81 -28.06
CA THR A 15 -39.70 -53.71 -27.97
C THR A 15 -40.21 -52.26 -27.96
N GLY A 16 -41.54 -52.09 -27.87
CA GLY A 16 -42.17 -50.81 -27.50
C GLY A 16 -42.04 -50.52 -26.00
N THR A 17 -43.06 -49.92 -25.40
CA THR A 17 -43.16 -49.68 -23.94
C THR A 17 -43.22 -50.99 -23.16
N VAL A 18 -42.49 -51.08 -22.05
CA VAL A 18 -42.47 -52.28 -21.19
C VAL A 18 -42.81 -51.89 -19.76
N SER A 19 -43.68 -52.66 -19.13
CA SER A 19 -43.88 -52.66 -17.68
C SER A 19 -43.73 -54.09 -17.16
N PHE A 20 -42.78 -54.29 -16.26
CA PHE A 20 -42.34 -55.59 -15.76
C PHE A 20 -42.35 -55.62 -14.23
N LEU A 21 -43.03 -56.62 -13.66
CA LEU A 21 -43.10 -56.89 -12.23
C LEU A 21 -42.57 -58.30 -11.93
N GLU A 22 -41.58 -58.40 -11.06
CA GLU A 22 -41.03 -59.67 -10.55
C GLU A 22 -40.48 -59.43 -9.15
N ASN A 23 -41.01 -60.07 -8.11
CA ASN A 23 -40.65 -59.73 -6.72
C ASN A 23 -39.42 -60.47 -6.19
N SER A 24 -38.97 -61.54 -6.86
CA SER A 24 -37.82 -62.34 -6.45
C SER A 24 -36.47 -61.73 -6.87
N GLY A 25 -36.49 -60.76 -7.80
CA GLY A 25 -35.32 -60.21 -8.45
C GLY A 25 -35.00 -60.90 -9.78
N PHE A 26 -34.25 -60.21 -10.65
CA PHE A 26 -33.94 -60.66 -12.01
C PHE A 26 -32.71 -59.95 -12.58
N ALA A 27 -32.16 -60.42 -13.69
CA ALA A 27 -31.04 -59.79 -14.39
C ALA A 27 -31.47 -59.15 -15.72
N ILE A 28 -30.91 -57.99 -16.07
CA ILE A 28 -30.89 -57.51 -17.45
C ILE A 28 -29.65 -58.09 -18.13
N GLY A 29 -29.86 -58.94 -19.13
CA GLY A 29 -28.80 -59.76 -19.69
C GLY A 29 -29.02 -60.15 -21.14
N THR A 30 -28.52 -61.33 -21.51
CA THR A 30 -28.68 -61.88 -22.85
C THR A 30 -29.64 -63.06 -22.78
N VAL A 31 -30.66 -63.03 -23.64
CA VAL A 31 -31.48 -64.22 -23.94
C VAL A 31 -31.30 -64.51 -25.44
N ASN A 32 -32.27 -64.16 -26.28
CA ASN A 32 -32.11 -64.15 -27.75
C ASN A 32 -31.67 -62.77 -28.28
N THR A 33 -31.90 -61.72 -27.48
CA THR A 33 -31.43 -60.35 -27.73
C THR A 33 -30.44 -59.95 -26.64
N VAL A 34 -29.61 -58.95 -26.93
CA VAL A 34 -28.63 -58.40 -26.00
C VAL A 34 -29.26 -57.19 -25.29
N GLY A 35 -29.45 -57.27 -23.98
CA GLY A 35 -29.99 -56.18 -23.18
C GLY A 35 -31.46 -55.87 -23.47
N LEU A 36 -31.87 -54.66 -23.09
CA LEU A 36 -33.25 -54.21 -23.20
C LEU A 36 -33.32 -52.85 -23.90
N THR A 37 -33.87 -52.82 -25.11
CA THR A 37 -34.09 -51.58 -25.88
C THR A 37 -35.58 -51.35 -26.07
N THR A 38 -36.07 -50.19 -25.65
CA THR A 38 -37.48 -49.80 -25.78
C THR A 38 -37.60 -48.50 -26.57
N THR A 39 -38.57 -48.42 -27.50
CA THR A 39 -38.87 -47.16 -28.21
C THR A 39 -39.66 -46.16 -27.35
N GLY A 40 -40.10 -46.56 -26.16
CA GLY A 40 -40.83 -45.74 -25.19
C GLY A 40 -40.34 -45.99 -23.76
N ASN A 41 -41.21 -45.74 -22.78
CA ASN A 41 -40.87 -45.90 -21.36
C ASN A 41 -40.68 -47.38 -20.97
N LEU A 42 -39.77 -47.61 -20.03
CA LEU A 42 -39.50 -48.89 -19.40
C LEU A 42 -39.78 -48.76 -17.89
N THR A 43 -40.76 -49.51 -17.38
CA THR A 43 -41.03 -49.65 -15.95
C THR A 43 -40.52 -51.01 -15.48
N LEU A 44 -39.61 -50.99 -14.51
CA LEU A 44 -39.17 -52.16 -13.76
C LEU A 44 -39.70 -52.07 -12.34
N SER A 45 -40.35 -53.12 -11.85
CA SER A 45 -40.92 -53.19 -10.51
C SER A 45 -40.48 -54.48 -9.83
N THR A 46 -39.86 -54.36 -8.66
CA THR A 46 -39.41 -55.51 -7.87
C THR A 46 -39.22 -55.13 -6.40
N THR A 47 -39.44 -56.09 -5.51
CA THR A 47 -38.95 -56.02 -4.12
C THR A 47 -37.61 -56.73 -3.91
N GLY A 48 -37.10 -57.41 -4.95
CA GLY A 48 -35.84 -58.16 -4.95
C GLY A 48 -34.69 -57.38 -5.59
N THR A 49 -33.61 -58.08 -5.95
CA THR A 49 -32.42 -57.47 -6.56
C THR A 49 -32.47 -57.53 -8.08
N VAL A 50 -32.22 -56.40 -8.74
CA VAL A 50 -31.97 -56.31 -10.18
C VAL A 50 -30.49 -56.11 -10.44
N THR A 51 -29.90 -56.99 -11.25
CA THR A 51 -28.51 -56.88 -11.72
C THR A 51 -28.47 -56.61 -13.21
N GLN A 52 -27.37 -56.02 -13.70
CA GLN A 52 -27.22 -55.66 -15.10
C GLN A 52 -25.89 -56.13 -15.67
N SER A 53 -25.94 -56.96 -16.71
CA SER A 53 -24.77 -57.33 -17.51
C SER A 53 -24.81 -56.73 -18.93
N GLN A 54 -25.99 -56.37 -19.42
CA GLN A 54 -26.19 -55.78 -20.75
C GLN A 54 -26.93 -54.44 -20.66
N LEU A 55 -26.78 -53.59 -21.68
CA LEU A 55 -27.31 -52.23 -21.67
C LEU A 55 -28.85 -52.17 -21.57
N ILE A 56 -29.35 -51.04 -21.07
CA ILE A 56 -30.74 -50.61 -21.19
C ILE A 56 -30.76 -49.33 -22.02
N ALA A 57 -31.60 -49.28 -23.05
CA ALA A 57 -31.85 -48.09 -23.86
C ALA A 57 -33.35 -47.78 -23.87
N ALA A 58 -33.75 -46.59 -23.37
CA ALA A 58 -35.14 -46.17 -23.27
C ALA A 58 -35.25 -44.64 -23.14
N SER A 59 -36.36 -44.06 -23.60
CA SER A 59 -36.62 -42.62 -23.39
C SER A 59 -36.83 -42.30 -21.90
N GLY A 60 -37.48 -43.20 -21.16
CA GLY A 60 -37.76 -43.07 -19.75
C GLY A 60 -37.59 -44.41 -19.03
N LEU A 61 -36.88 -44.43 -17.92
CA LEU A 61 -36.73 -45.57 -17.02
C LEU A 61 -37.43 -45.27 -15.69
N GLU A 62 -38.40 -46.09 -15.32
CA GLU A 62 -39.11 -46.03 -14.06
C GLU A 62 -38.76 -47.25 -13.19
N LEU A 63 -38.31 -46.99 -11.96
CA LEU A 63 -37.95 -48.03 -10.99
C LEU A 63 -38.93 -48.05 -9.81
N LEU A 64 -39.58 -49.18 -9.57
CA LEU A 64 -40.61 -49.34 -8.54
C LEU A 64 -40.29 -50.47 -7.56
N GLY A 65 -40.93 -50.41 -6.39
CA GLY A 65 -40.89 -51.45 -5.36
C GLY A 65 -39.98 -51.04 -4.20
N THR A 66 -40.59 -50.82 -3.02
CA THR A 66 -39.98 -50.11 -1.87
C THR A 66 -38.76 -50.79 -1.26
N ALA A 67 -38.57 -52.08 -1.49
CA ALA A 67 -37.40 -52.87 -1.06
C ALA A 67 -36.46 -53.25 -2.23
N GLY A 68 -36.80 -52.84 -3.46
CA GLY A 68 -36.04 -53.19 -4.66
C GLY A 68 -34.61 -52.66 -4.61
N ILE A 69 -33.64 -53.48 -5.03
CA ILE A 69 -32.23 -53.10 -5.15
C ILE A 69 -31.86 -53.12 -6.62
N TYR A 70 -31.67 -51.96 -7.24
CA TYR A 70 -31.37 -51.83 -8.66
C TYR A 70 -29.89 -51.50 -8.88
N THR A 71 -29.12 -52.48 -9.38
CA THR A 71 -27.72 -52.28 -9.79
C THR A 71 -27.63 -52.26 -11.31
N LEU A 72 -27.76 -51.06 -11.88
CA LEU A 72 -27.87 -50.77 -13.30
C LEU A 72 -26.62 -49.99 -13.78
N THR A 73 -25.48 -50.67 -13.74
CA THR A 73 -24.15 -50.06 -13.88
C THR A 73 -23.48 -50.33 -15.23
N ASN A 74 -24.23 -50.65 -16.29
CA ASN A 74 -23.66 -50.82 -17.62
C ASN A 74 -23.36 -49.46 -18.28
N ALA A 75 -22.12 -49.23 -18.70
CA ALA A 75 -21.69 -47.96 -19.29
C ALA A 75 -22.36 -47.63 -20.65
N GLY A 76 -22.94 -48.62 -21.32
CA GLY A 76 -23.68 -48.47 -22.56
C GLY A 76 -25.16 -48.16 -22.38
N ASN A 77 -25.62 -47.93 -21.14
CA ASN A 77 -26.98 -47.44 -20.91
C ASN A 77 -27.22 -46.14 -21.70
N ALA A 78 -28.43 -46.01 -22.21
CA ALA A 78 -28.87 -44.84 -22.98
C ALA A 78 -30.29 -44.46 -22.53
N ILE A 79 -30.37 -43.82 -21.35
CA ILE A 79 -31.61 -43.41 -20.71
C ILE A 79 -31.71 -41.90 -20.72
N THR A 80 -32.82 -41.35 -21.20
CA THR A 80 -33.02 -39.89 -21.21
C THR A 80 -33.57 -39.38 -19.89
N THR A 81 -34.56 -40.06 -19.30
CA THR A 81 -35.19 -39.68 -18.03
C THR A 81 -35.25 -40.85 -17.06
N LEU A 82 -34.85 -40.63 -15.81
CA LEU A 82 -34.97 -41.59 -14.72
C LEU A 82 -35.99 -41.07 -13.69
N ALA A 83 -36.87 -41.95 -13.23
CA ALA A 83 -37.83 -41.70 -12.15
C ALA A 83 -38.12 -42.99 -11.37
N GLY A 84 -38.77 -42.89 -10.21
CA GLY A 84 -39.16 -44.08 -9.45
C GLY A 84 -39.47 -43.86 -7.99
N SER A 85 -40.00 -44.91 -7.36
CA SER A 85 -40.21 -45.02 -5.92
C SER A 85 -39.83 -46.43 -5.47
N THR A 86 -38.63 -46.56 -4.92
CA THR A 86 -37.98 -47.86 -4.74
C THR A 86 -37.05 -47.96 -3.52
N GLY A 87 -36.25 -49.03 -3.42
CA GLY A 87 -35.28 -49.30 -2.36
C GLY A 87 -33.95 -48.60 -2.61
N THR A 88 -32.91 -49.34 -3.00
CA THR A 88 -31.56 -48.82 -3.29
C THR A 88 -31.33 -48.79 -4.80
N VAL A 89 -30.67 -47.76 -5.32
CA VAL A 89 -30.40 -47.62 -6.76
C VAL A 89 -28.92 -47.28 -6.97
N SER A 90 -28.27 -47.99 -7.89
CA SER A 90 -26.99 -47.64 -8.47
C SER A 90 -27.14 -47.60 -9.99
N PHE A 91 -27.00 -46.42 -10.57
CA PHE A 91 -27.29 -46.17 -11.99
C PHE A 91 -26.08 -45.53 -12.68
N LEU A 92 -25.64 -46.11 -13.80
CA LEU A 92 -24.61 -45.58 -14.68
C LEU A 92 -25.18 -45.28 -16.07
N GLU A 93 -24.94 -44.08 -16.57
CA GLU A 93 -25.19 -43.67 -17.96
C GLU A 93 -24.17 -42.55 -18.26
N ASN A 94 -23.46 -42.59 -19.40
CA ASN A 94 -22.31 -41.70 -19.63
C ASN A 94 -22.58 -40.49 -20.54
N SER A 95 -23.71 -40.44 -21.23
CA SER A 95 -24.08 -39.36 -22.16
C SER A 95 -24.77 -38.17 -21.47
N GLY A 96 -25.29 -38.38 -20.26
CA GLY A 96 -26.15 -37.48 -19.52
C GLY A 96 -27.62 -37.92 -19.53
N PHE A 97 -28.32 -37.63 -18.44
CA PHE A 97 -29.74 -37.97 -18.23
C PHE A 97 -30.44 -36.96 -17.33
N ALA A 98 -31.78 -37.03 -17.23
CA ALA A 98 -32.58 -36.18 -16.36
C ALA A 98 -33.21 -36.98 -15.21
N ILE A 99 -33.27 -36.40 -14.01
CA ILE A 99 -34.26 -36.81 -13.01
C ILE A 99 -35.54 -36.02 -13.25
N GLY A 100 -36.62 -36.73 -13.59
CA GLY A 100 -37.83 -36.10 -14.11
C GLY A 100 -39.09 -36.91 -13.86
N THR A 101 -40.03 -36.81 -14.80
CA THR A 101 -41.28 -37.57 -14.79
C THR A 101 -41.22 -38.65 -15.85
N VAL A 102 -41.43 -39.90 -15.45
CA VAL A 102 -41.73 -41.00 -16.37
C VAL A 102 -43.22 -41.31 -16.21
N ASN A 103 -43.59 -42.34 -15.44
CA ASN A 103 -44.96 -42.47 -14.91
C ASN A 103 -45.01 -42.01 -13.44
N THR A 104 -43.92 -42.20 -12.70
CA THR A 104 -43.66 -41.58 -11.39
C THR A 104 -43.00 -40.21 -11.56
N VAL A 105 -43.28 -39.30 -10.62
CA VAL A 105 -42.68 -37.96 -10.53
C VAL A 105 -41.47 -38.02 -9.60
N GLY A 106 -40.29 -37.72 -10.12
CA GLY A 106 -39.04 -37.71 -9.36
C GLY A 106 -38.53 -39.10 -9.03
N LEU A 107 -37.52 -39.15 -8.15
CA LEU A 107 -36.89 -40.39 -7.73
C LEU A 107 -36.79 -40.44 -6.20
N THR A 108 -37.52 -41.37 -5.59
CA THR A 108 -37.50 -41.61 -4.15
C THR A 108 -36.93 -43.00 -3.86
N THR A 109 -35.93 -43.06 -2.99
CA THR A 109 -35.28 -44.29 -2.55
C THR A 109 -35.35 -44.41 -1.03
N THR A 110 -35.70 -45.59 -0.51
CA THR A 110 -35.64 -45.86 0.94
C THR A 110 -34.21 -46.11 1.42
N GLY A 111 -33.31 -46.47 0.51
CA GLY A 111 -31.87 -46.62 0.75
C GLY A 111 -31.02 -45.59 -0.01
N ASN A 112 -29.77 -45.97 -0.28
CA ASN A 112 -28.81 -45.13 -1.00
C ASN A 112 -29.18 -45.02 -2.49
N LEU A 113 -28.92 -43.84 -3.04
CA LEU A 113 -28.99 -43.54 -4.46
C LEU A 113 -27.59 -43.18 -4.97
N THR A 114 -27.02 -44.02 -5.81
CA THR A 114 -25.78 -43.75 -6.55
C THR A 114 -26.11 -43.38 -7.98
N LEU A 115 -25.75 -42.16 -8.37
CA LEU A 115 -25.82 -41.68 -9.76
C LEU A 115 -24.40 -41.55 -10.30
N SER A 116 -24.08 -42.28 -11.36
CA SER A 116 -22.77 -42.25 -12.00
C SER A 116 -22.90 -41.79 -13.45
N THR A 117 -22.14 -40.78 -13.85
CA THR A 117 -22.09 -40.31 -15.25
C THR A 117 -20.80 -39.56 -15.57
N THR A 118 -20.37 -39.63 -16.83
CA THR A 118 -19.41 -38.66 -17.39
C THR A 118 -20.08 -37.50 -18.13
N GLY A 119 -21.40 -37.54 -18.28
CA GLY A 119 -22.22 -36.53 -18.95
C GLY A 119 -22.88 -35.55 -17.97
N THR A 120 -23.96 -34.91 -18.43
CA THR A 120 -24.71 -33.93 -17.61
C THR A 120 -25.96 -34.58 -17.01
N VAL A 121 -26.14 -34.46 -15.70
CA VAL A 121 -27.39 -34.75 -15.00
C VAL A 121 -28.17 -33.47 -14.76
N THR A 122 -29.40 -33.42 -15.27
CA THR A 122 -30.34 -32.32 -15.00
C THR A 122 -31.46 -32.77 -14.09
N GLN A 123 -32.10 -31.83 -13.39
CA GLN A 123 -33.18 -32.13 -12.46
C GLN A 123 -34.39 -31.24 -12.71
N SER A 124 -35.52 -31.86 -13.00
CA SER A 124 -36.83 -31.19 -13.07
C SER A 124 -37.76 -31.58 -11.92
N GLN A 125 -37.54 -32.75 -11.32
CA GLN A 125 -38.34 -33.30 -10.22
C GLN A 125 -37.44 -33.67 -9.03
N LEU A 126 -38.04 -33.78 -7.84
CA LEU A 126 -37.30 -34.01 -6.59
C LEU A 126 -36.52 -35.34 -6.60
N ILE A 127 -35.45 -35.37 -5.82
CA ILE A 127 -34.76 -36.58 -5.38
C ILE A 127 -34.93 -36.68 -3.86
N ALA A 128 -35.35 -37.85 -3.38
CA ALA A 128 -35.41 -38.16 -1.96
C ALA A 128 -34.67 -39.47 -1.66
N ALA A 129 -33.66 -39.43 -0.79
CA ALA A 129 -32.84 -40.58 -0.42
C ALA A 129 -32.17 -40.35 0.93
N SER A 130 -31.85 -41.43 1.66
CA SER A 130 -31.03 -41.31 2.89
C SER A 130 -29.59 -40.91 2.56
N GLY A 131 -29.00 -41.52 1.53
CA GLY A 131 -27.68 -41.18 1.00
C GLY A 131 -27.73 -40.95 -0.51
N LEU A 132 -27.18 -39.83 -0.98
CA LEU A 132 -26.95 -39.54 -2.39
C LEU A 132 -25.44 -39.59 -2.68
N GLU A 133 -25.06 -40.45 -3.61
CA GLU A 133 -23.68 -40.59 -4.09
C GLU A 133 -23.58 -40.16 -5.55
N LEU A 134 -22.65 -39.24 -5.85
CA LEU A 134 -22.41 -38.73 -7.19
C LEU A 134 -21.03 -39.18 -7.69
N LEU A 135 -20.99 -39.91 -8.80
CA LEU A 135 -19.74 -40.49 -9.35
C LEU A 135 -19.49 -40.08 -10.81
N GLY A 136 -18.23 -40.07 -11.20
CA GLY A 136 -17.81 -39.88 -12.59
C GLY A 136 -17.04 -38.58 -12.78
N THR A 137 -15.73 -38.71 -13.05
CA THR A 137 -14.74 -37.62 -12.97
C THR A 137 -15.05 -36.36 -13.81
N ALA A 138 -15.84 -36.48 -14.88
CA ALA A 138 -16.28 -35.40 -15.75
C ALA A 138 -17.78 -35.07 -15.63
N GLY A 139 -18.50 -35.75 -14.75
CA GLY A 139 -19.94 -35.61 -14.58
C GLY A 139 -20.32 -34.20 -14.12
N ILE A 140 -21.38 -33.65 -14.70
CA ILE A 140 -21.94 -32.34 -14.32
C ILE A 140 -23.32 -32.58 -13.71
N TYR A 141 -23.46 -32.34 -12.40
CA TYR A 141 -24.70 -32.60 -11.68
C TYR A 141 -25.39 -31.29 -11.31
N THR A 142 -26.49 -30.97 -12.00
CA THR A 142 -27.34 -29.80 -11.70
C THR A 142 -28.63 -30.29 -11.02
N LEU A 143 -28.57 -30.40 -9.69
CA LEU A 143 -29.59 -30.98 -8.83
C LEU A 143 -30.22 -29.88 -7.95
N THR A 144 -30.95 -28.98 -8.59
CA THR A 144 -31.40 -27.71 -8.00
C THR A 144 -32.89 -27.67 -7.65
N ASN A 145 -33.55 -28.81 -7.46
CA ASN A 145 -34.96 -28.83 -7.06
C ASN A 145 -35.11 -28.52 -5.55
N THR A 146 -36.00 -27.59 -5.20
CA THR A 146 -36.23 -27.17 -3.81
C THR A 146 -36.85 -28.25 -2.92
N GLY A 147 -37.48 -29.26 -3.53
CA GLY A 147 -38.10 -30.40 -2.84
C GLY A 147 -37.17 -31.57 -2.60
N ASN A 148 -35.87 -31.44 -2.92
CA ASN A 148 -34.89 -32.46 -2.57
C ASN A 148 -34.89 -32.74 -1.07
N ALA A 149 -34.79 -34.02 -0.71
CA ALA A 149 -34.78 -34.50 0.66
C ALA A 149 -33.69 -35.56 0.81
N ILE A 150 -32.46 -35.09 0.97
CA ILE A 150 -31.26 -35.92 1.10
C ILE A 150 -30.69 -35.77 2.51
N THR A 151 -30.37 -36.87 3.19
CA THR A 151 -29.74 -36.79 4.52
C THR A 151 -28.23 -36.67 4.42
N THR A 152 -27.57 -37.46 3.57
CA THR A 152 -26.12 -37.45 3.38
C THR A 152 -25.75 -37.36 1.90
N LEU A 153 -24.84 -36.46 1.56
CA LEU A 153 -24.24 -36.33 0.22
C LEU A 153 -22.77 -36.75 0.26
N ALA A 154 -22.36 -37.56 -0.72
CA ALA A 154 -20.98 -37.98 -0.92
C ALA A 154 -20.68 -38.17 -2.42
N GLY A 155 -19.42 -38.35 -2.79
CA GLY A 155 -19.08 -38.68 -4.18
C GLY A 155 -17.67 -38.31 -4.61
N SER A 156 -17.35 -38.71 -5.84
CA SER A 156 -16.12 -38.37 -6.56
C SER A 156 -16.47 -38.12 -8.02
N THR A 157 -16.66 -36.84 -8.37
CA THR A 157 -17.29 -36.44 -9.64
C THR A 157 -16.67 -35.16 -10.24
N GLY A 158 -17.29 -34.62 -11.29
CA GLY A 158 -16.94 -33.34 -11.91
C GLY A 158 -17.51 -32.14 -11.15
N THR A 159 -18.41 -31.38 -11.77
CA THR A 159 -19.03 -30.18 -11.21
C THR A 159 -20.37 -30.53 -10.56
N VAL A 160 -20.68 -29.93 -9.41
CA VAL A 160 -21.94 -30.19 -8.68
C VAL A 160 -22.60 -28.87 -8.30
N SER A 161 -23.89 -28.74 -8.59
CA SER A 161 -24.78 -27.71 -8.06
C SER A 161 -25.95 -28.39 -7.38
N PHE A 162 -26.01 -28.33 -6.05
CA PHE A 162 -26.97 -29.07 -5.24
C PHE A 162 -27.81 -28.12 -4.38
N LEU A 163 -29.13 -28.25 -4.46
CA LEU A 163 -30.10 -27.53 -3.63
C LEU A 163 -30.89 -28.52 -2.79
N GLU A 164 -30.98 -28.25 -1.50
CA GLU A 164 -31.78 -28.99 -0.52
C GLU A 164 -32.07 -28.00 0.62
N ASN A 165 -33.31 -27.90 1.13
CA ASN A 165 -33.69 -26.81 2.04
C ASN A 165 -33.92 -27.21 3.50
N SER A 166 -33.98 -28.50 3.82
CA SER A 166 -34.21 -29.01 5.18
C SER A 166 -32.92 -29.23 5.99
N GLY A 167 -31.77 -29.27 5.33
CA GLY A 167 -30.45 -29.55 5.88
C GLY A 167 -29.96 -30.95 5.52
N PHE A 168 -28.64 -31.09 5.35
CA PHE A 168 -27.98 -32.34 4.98
C PHE A 168 -26.54 -32.42 5.53
N ALA A 169 -25.92 -33.59 5.46
CA ALA A 169 -24.52 -33.78 5.84
C ALA A 169 -23.63 -34.07 4.63
N ILE A 170 -22.41 -33.55 4.61
CA ILE A 170 -21.31 -34.15 3.83
C ILE A 170 -20.69 -35.26 4.68
N GLY A 171 -20.76 -36.49 4.19
CA GLY A 171 -20.42 -37.67 4.97
C GLY A 171 -20.01 -38.87 4.14
N THR A 172 -20.35 -40.05 4.62
CA THR A 172 -20.09 -41.32 3.93
C THR A 172 -21.39 -41.89 3.41
N VAL A 173 -21.45 -42.17 2.10
CA VAL A 173 -22.49 -43.01 1.51
C VAL A 173 -21.84 -44.34 1.16
N ASN A 174 -21.46 -44.58 -0.10
CA ASN A 174 -20.50 -45.65 -0.43
C ASN A 174 -19.08 -45.07 -0.60
N THR A 175 -18.98 -43.83 -1.07
CA THR A 175 -17.78 -42.98 -1.08
C THR A 175 -17.69 -42.18 0.22
N VAL A 176 -16.45 -41.89 0.64
CA VAL A 176 -16.14 -41.05 1.81
C VAL A 176 -15.94 -39.61 1.36
N GLY A 177 -16.76 -38.69 1.88
CA GLY A 177 -16.68 -37.27 1.57
C GLY A 177 -17.14 -36.93 0.16
N LEU A 178 -16.87 -35.70 -0.26
CA LEU A 178 -17.24 -35.21 -1.58
C LEU A 178 -16.03 -34.57 -2.27
N THR A 179 -15.60 -35.19 -3.37
CA THR A 179 -14.53 -34.69 -4.24
C THR A 179 -15.10 -34.30 -5.59
N THR A 180 -14.77 -33.09 -6.03
CA THR A 180 -15.17 -32.51 -7.31
C THR A 180 -13.94 -32.04 -8.07
N SER A 181 -13.84 -32.36 -9.36
CA SER A 181 -12.76 -31.84 -10.22
C SER A 181 -13.00 -30.39 -10.68
N GLY A 182 -14.25 -29.91 -10.56
CA GLY A 182 -14.66 -28.54 -10.84
C GLY A 182 -15.24 -27.82 -9.62
N ASN A 183 -16.20 -26.94 -9.87
CA ASN A 183 -16.87 -26.18 -8.81
C ASN A 183 -17.94 -27.03 -8.11
N LEU A 184 -18.07 -26.80 -6.81
CA LEU A 184 -19.11 -27.32 -5.94
C LEU A 184 -19.95 -26.14 -5.43
N THR A 185 -21.20 -26.06 -5.87
CA THR A 185 -22.20 -25.14 -5.32
C THR A 185 -23.14 -25.93 -4.41
N LEU A 186 -23.16 -25.56 -3.13
CA LEU A 186 -24.14 -26.02 -2.15
C LEU A 186 -25.11 -24.88 -1.88
N SER A 187 -26.40 -25.15 -1.98
CA SER A 187 -27.45 -24.19 -1.68
C SER A 187 -28.44 -24.81 -0.69
N THR A 188 -28.74 -24.09 0.39
CA THR A 188 -29.72 -24.53 1.38
C THR A 188 -30.28 -23.38 2.21
N THR A 189 -31.50 -23.53 2.70
CA THR A 189 -32.04 -22.72 3.82
C THR A 189 -31.90 -23.41 5.18
N GLY A 190 -31.44 -24.67 5.20
CA GLY A 190 -31.27 -25.50 6.39
C GLY A 190 -29.81 -25.53 6.89
N THR A 191 -29.50 -26.53 7.71
CA THR A 191 -28.14 -26.72 8.24
C THR A 191 -27.37 -27.75 7.43
N VAL A 192 -26.16 -27.40 7.01
CA VAL A 192 -25.18 -28.32 6.44
C VAL A 192 -24.12 -28.64 7.48
N THR A 193 -23.97 -29.93 7.77
CA THR A 193 -22.92 -30.44 8.66
C THR A 193 -21.87 -31.21 7.87
N GLN A 194 -20.68 -31.37 8.47
CA GLN A 194 -19.58 -32.07 7.85
C GLN A 194 -18.99 -33.10 8.81
N SER A 195 -18.94 -34.35 8.35
CA SER A 195 -18.23 -35.45 9.02
C SER A 195 -17.07 -36.01 8.21
N GLN A 196 -16.96 -35.62 6.94
CA GLN A 196 -15.93 -36.06 6.00
C GLN A 196 -15.47 -34.89 5.13
N ARG A 197 -14.25 -35.00 4.60
CA ARG A 197 -13.60 -34.02 3.72
C ARG A 197 -14.45 -33.57 2.53
N ILE A 198 -14.37 -32.28 2.22
CA ILE A 198 -14.76 -31.70 0.92
C ILE A 198 -13.48 -31.33 0.15
N ALA A 199 -13.42 -31.68 -1.14
CA ALA A 199 -12.36 -31.27 -2.05
C ALA A 199 -12.96 -30.71 -3.36
N ALA A 200 -12.58 -29.49 -3.72
CA ALA A 200 -13.08 -28.79 -4.91
C ALA A 200 -12.12 -27.67 -5.34
N SER A 201 -12.13 -27.32 -6.63
CA SER A 201 -11.43 -26.11 -7.10
C SER A 201 -12.12 -24.85 -6.57
N GLY A 202 -13.45 -24.83 -6.58
CA GLY A 202 -14.26 -23.74 -6.04
C GLY A 202 -15.40 -24.29 -5.19
N LEU A 203 -15.57 -23.76 -3.99
CA LEU A 203 -16.73 -24.02 -3.13
C LEU A 203 -17.58 -22.75 -3.06
N GLU A 204 -18.84 -22.86 -3.44
CA GLU A 204 -19.82 -21.80 -3.34
C GLU A 204 -20.95 -22.20 -2.39
N LEU A 205 -21.23 -21.33 -1.41
CA LEU A 205 -22.25 -21.56 -0.37
C LEU A 205 -23.39 -20.56 -0.52
N LEU A 206 -24.60 -21.04 -0.80
CA LEU A 206 -25.78 -20.20 -1.09
C LEU A 206 -26.96 -20.48 -0.14
N GLY A 207 -27.89 -19.54 -0.13
CA GLY A 207 -29.19 -19.64 0.57
C GLY A 207 -29.19 -18.80 1.84
N THR A 208 -30.06 -17.78 1.89
CA THR A 208 -29.99 -16.65 2.82
C THR A 208 -30.08 -17.02 4.31
N ALA A 209 -30.68 -18.18 4.64
CA ALA A 209 -30.79 -18.73 5.99
C ALA A 209 -29.90 -19.97 6.22
N GLY A 210 -29.16 -20.41 5.20
CA GLY A 210 -28.31 -21.59 5.27
C GLY A 210 -27.24 -21.48 6.36
N ILE A 211 -27.04 -22.57 7.11
CA ILE A 211 -26.02 -22.66 8.15
C ILE A 211 -24.99 -23.72 7.72
N TYR A 212 -23.80 -23.30 7.33
CA TYR A 212 -22.74 -24.19 6.87
C TYR A 212 -21.69 -24.38 7.97
N THR A 213 -21.63 -25.57 8.56
CA THR A 213 -20.59 -25.97 9.53
C THR A 213 -19.66 -26.98 8.87
N LEU A 214 -18.63 -26.47 8.20
CA LEU A 214 -17.70 -27.19 7.34
C LEU A 214 -16.30 -27.15 7.97
N THR A 215 -16.16 -27.83 9.10
CA THR A 215 -15.01 -27.70 10.00
C THR A 215 -13.99 -28.85 9.91
N ASP A 216 -14.06 -29.70 8.90
CA ASP A 216 -13.08 -30.75 8.70
C ASP A 216 -11.71 -30.15 8.30
N THR A 217 -10.70 -30.34 9.14
CA THR A 217 -9.35 -29.81 8.92
C THR A 217 -8.66 -30.32 7.64
N SER A 218 -9.16 -31.42 7.06
CA SER A 218 -8.64 -32.03 5.85
C SER A 218 -9.30 -31.51 4.57
N ASN A 219 -10.23 -30.56 4.67
CA ASN A 219 -10.78 -29.85 3.51
C ASN A 219 -9.66 -29.41 2.56
N ALA A 220 -9.96 -29.44 1.26
CA ALA A 220 -9.03 -29.00 0.21
C ALA A 220 -9.78 -28.22 -0.84
N ILE A 221 -10.08 -26.97 -0.48
CA ILE A 221 -10.78 -26.01 -1.31
C ILE A 221 -9.76 -24.99 -1.79
N THR A 222 -9.69 -24.73 -3.10
CA THR A 222 -8.80 -23.67 -3.60
C THR A 222 -9.43 -22.29 -3.44
N THR A 223 -10.70 -22.14 -3.81
CA THR A 223 -11.43 -20.87 -3.71
C THR A 223 -12.77 -21.05 -3.00
N LEU A 224 -13.06 -20.18 -2.04
CA LEU A 224 -14.34 -20.09 -1.32
C LEU A 224 -15.07 -18.80 -1.71
N ALA A 225 -16.36 -18.91 -1.98
CA ALA A 225 -17.28 -17.78 -2.11
C ALA A 225 -18.64 -18.11 -1.48
N GLY A 226 -19.45 -17.12 -1.17
CA GLY A 226 -20.79 -17.41 -0.64
C GLY A 226 -21.72 -16.21 -0.48
N ASN A 227 -23.02 -16.50 -0.49
CA ASN A 227 -24.11 -15.57 -0.19
C ASN A 227 -25.19 -16.32 0.61
N THR A 228 -25.03 -16.35 1.95
CA THR A 228 -25.78 -17.27 2.81
C THR A 228 -26.06 -16.73 4.22
N GLY A 229 -26.52 -17.60 5.14
CA GLY A 229 -26.79 -17.29 6.54
C GLY A 229 -25.52 -17.27 7.39
N VAL A 230 -25.01 -18.45 7.75
CA VAL A 230 -23.86 -18.64 8.64
C VAL A 230 -22.82 -19.51 7.94
N ILE A 231 -21.55 -19.18 8.09
CA ILE A 231 -20.42 -19.99 7.62
C ILE A 231 -19.45 -20.21 8.77
N SER A 232 -19.12 -21.47 9.06
CA SER A 232 -17.97 -21.88 9.85
C SER A 232 -17.14 -22.83 8.99
N PHE A 233 -15.95 -22.38 8.58
CA PHE A 233 -15.13 -23.09 7.61
C PHE A 233 -13.69 -23.25 8.10
N ILE A 234 -13.18 -24.48 8.01
CA ILE A 234 -11.79 -24.82 8.32
C ILE A 234 -11.16 -25.52 7.12
N GLU A 235 -9.96 -25.07 6.75
CA GLU A 235 -9.11 -25.66 5.71
C GLU A 235 -7.66 -25.30 6.08
N ASN A 236 -6.76 -26.28 6.15
CA ASN A 236 -5.44 -26.09 6.75
C ASN A 236 -4.27 -26.08 5.76
N SER A 237 -4.50 -26.26 4.46
CA SER A 237 -3.46 -26.28 3.41
C SER A 237 -3.32 -24.96 2.64
N GLY A 238 -4.27 -24.04 2.79
CA GLY A 238 -4.34 -22.75 2.12
C GLY A 238 -5.51 -22.66 1.15
N TYR A 239 -6.32 -21.60 1.29
CA TYR A 239 -7.43 -21.29 0.37
C TYR A 239 -7.55 -19.79 0.11
N THR A 240 -8.37 -19.42 -0.87
CA THR A 240 -8.66 -18.02 -1.21
C THR A 240 -10.14 -17.70 -1.06
N VAL A 241 -10.49 -16.64 -0.32
CA VAL A 241 -11.81 -16.00 -0.45
C VAL A 241 -11.80 -15.16 -1.71
N GLY A 242 -12.50 -15.61 -2.75
CA GLY A 242 -12.32 -15.15 -4.12
C GLY A 242 -13.60 -15.12 -4.94
N VAL A 243 -13.48 -15.48 -6.22
CA VAL A 243 -14.61 -15.59 -7.15
C VAL A 243 -14.79 -17.06 -7.51
N VAL A 244 -16.00 -17.59 -7.27
CA VAL A 244 -16.45 -18.87 -7.83
C VAL A 244 -17.49 -18.55 -8.89
N ASN A 245 -18.79 -18.61 -8.56
CA ASN A 245 -19.84 -17.98 -9.37
C ASN A 245 -20.29 -16.66 -8.72
N THR A 246 -20.31 -16.62 -7.40
CA THR A 246 -20.40 -15.40 -6.57
C THR A 246 -19.02 -14.80 -6.29
N THR A 247 -19.01 -13.52 -5.89
CA THR A 247 -17.80 -12.75 -5.56
C THR A 247 -17.72 -12.50 -4.06
N GLY A 248 -16.62 -12.94 -3.43
CA GLY A 248 -16.40 -12.75 -2.00
C GLY A 248 -17.38 -13.55 -1.14
N ILE A 249 -17.58 -13.08 0.10
CA ILE A 249 -18.51 -13.71 1.05
C ILE A 249 -19.48 -12.64 1.57
N ILE A 250 -20.76 -12.97 1.51
CA ILE A 250 -21.85 -12.24 2.14
C ILE A 250 -22.59 -13.22 3.05
N THR A 251 -22.63 -12.94 4.36
CA THR A 251 -23.42 -13.68 5.34
C THR A 251 -24.45 -12.76 5.99
N THR A 252 -25.62 -13.30 6.38
CA THR A 252 -26.60 -12.57 7.21
C THR A 252 -26.37 -12.79 8.71
N GLY A 253 -25.67 -13.87 9.06
CA GLY A 253 -25.22 -14.24 10.40
C GLY A 253 -23.70 -14.43 10.47
N ASN A 254 -23.26 -15.21 11.47
CA ASN A 254 -21.84 -15.31 11.82
C ASN A 254 -21.00 -15.92 10.70
N LEU A 255 -19.78 -15.41 10.58
CA LEU A 255 -18.73 -15.91 9.71
C LEU A 255 -17.51 -16.28 10.56
N ALA A 256 -17.07 -17.52 10.47
CA ALA A 256 -15.83 -18.01 11.06
C ALA A 256 -14.99 -18.69 9.98
N LEU A 257 -13.78 -18.17 9.76
CA LEU A 257 -12.81 -18.66 8.78
C LEU A 257 -11.51 -19.03 9.49
N SER A 258 -10.99 -20.23 9.27
CA SER A 258 -9.77 -20.71 9.90
C SER A 258 -8.88 -21.50 8.95
N GLY A 259 -7.57 -21.26 9.01
CA GLY A 259 -6.58 -22.10 8.34
C GLY A 259 -5.19 -21.96 8.93
N THR A 260 -4.58 -23.09 9.33
CA THR A 260 -3.26 -23.08 9.98
C THR A 260 -2.12 -22.68 9.05
N SER A 261 -2.16 -23.08 7.78
CA SER A 261 -1.23 -22.59 6.74
C SER A 261 -1.59 -21.20 6.22
N GLY A 262 -2.71 -20.65 6.70
CA GLY A 262 -3.26 -19.35 6.33
C GLY A 262 -4.21 -19.40 5.14
N PHE A 263 -4.81 -18.26 4.81
CA PHE A 263 -5.68 -18.09 3.66
C PHE A 263 -5.56 -16.69 3.06
N THR A 264 -5.98 -16.56 1.82
CA THR A 264 -5.94 -15.30 1.08
C THR A 264 -7.33 -14.67 1.04
N ILE A 265 -7.42 -13.35 1.30
CA ILE A 265 -8.62 -12.57 1.03
C ILE A 265 -8.36 -11.75 -0.23
N ALA A 266 -8.98 -12.18 -1.33
CA ALA A 266 -8.89 -11.50 -2.62
C ALA A 266 -10.08 -10.55 -2.87
N GLN A 267 -11.17 -10.72 -2.12
CA GLN A 267 -12.44 -9.99 -2.28
C GLN A 267 -12.99 -9.51 -0.94
N ASN A 268 -13.90 -8.54 -0.98
CA ASN A 268 -14.57 -8.02 0.21
C ASN A 268 -15.43 -9.08 0.92
N ILE A 269 -15.63 -8.89 2.23
CA ILE A 269 -16.43 -9.77 3.07
C ILE A 269 -17.42 -8.94 3.90
N THR A 270 -18.69 -9.37 3.93
CA THR A 270 -19.75 -8.72 4.70
C THR A 270 -20.54 -9.74 5.52
N SER A 271 -20.88 -9.44 6.78
CA SER A 271 -21.56 -10.40 7.67
C SER A 271 -22.92 -9.97 8.25
N GLY A 272 -23.57 -8.94 7.71
CA GLY A 272 -24.85 -8.46 8.25
C GLY A 272 -24.74 -8.22 9.76
N ALA A 273 -25.75 -8.60 10.54
CA ALA A 273 -25.70 -8.47 12.01
C ALA A 273 -24.86 -9.56 12.71
N GLY A 274 -24.19 -10.45 11.96
CA GLY A 274 -23.35 -11.51 12.48
C GLY A 274 -21.90 -11.10 12.71
N THR A 275 -21.23 -11.81 13.61
CA THR A 275 -19.80 -11.60 13.89
C THR A 275 -18.92 -12.14 12.77
N GLN A 276 -17.70 -11.62 12.66
CA GLN A 276 -16.64 -12.20 11.84
C GLN A 276 -15.50 -12.63 12.74
N THR A 277 -15.05 -13.87 12.57
CA THR A 277 -13.90 -14.43 13.29
C THR A 277 -12.93 -15.04 12.30
N TYR A 278 -11.69 -14.58 12.33
CA TYR A 278 -10.61 -15.06 11.48
C TYR A 278 -9.53 -15.70 12.35
N THR A 279 -9.05 -16.89 11.99
CA THR A 279 -8.00 -17.60 12.73
C THR A 279 -6.93 -18.14 11.79
N GLY A 280 -5.67 -17.79 12.06
CA GLY A 280 -4.52 -18.18 11.26
C GLY A 280 -4.04 -17.07 10.31
N PRO A 281 -2.91 -17.27 9.61
CA PRO A 281 -2.31 -16.24 8.77
C PRO A 281 -3.22 -15.79 7.61
N ILE A 282 -3.25 -14.49 7.32
CA ILE A 282 -4.09 -13.88 6.29
C ILE A 282 -3.19 -13.13 5.30
N THR A 283 -3.41 -13.35 4.01
CA THR A 283 -2.79 -12.58 2.92
C THR A 283 -3.84 -11.78 2.15
N LEU A 284 -3.61 -10.48 1.92
CA LEU A 284 -4.43 -9.65 1.04
C LEU A 284 -3.79 -9.60 -0.34
N SER A 285 -4.49 -10.03 -1.39
CA SER A 285 -3.88 -10.24 -2.71
C SER A 285 -4.30 -9.27 -3.81
N THR A 286 -5.53 -8.72 -3.79
CA THR A 286 -6.07 -7.94 -4.92
C THR A 286 -6.90 -6.75 -4.47
N GLY A 287 -6.57 -5.56 -4.98
CA GLY A 287 -7.30 -4.31 -4.69
C GLY A 287 -7.30 -3.92 -3.22
N ALA A 288 -8.08 -2.90 -2.85
CA ALA A 288 -8.37 -2.61 -1.45
C ALA A 288 -9.39 -3.64 -0.92
N ILE A 289 -9.15 -4.16 0.28
CA ILE A 289 -10.02 -5.15 0.93
C ILE A 289 -10.82 -4.48 2.04
N THR A 290 -12.13 -4.67 2.00
CA THR A 290 -13.07 -4.20 3.02
C THR A 290 -13.76 -5.37 3.71
N LEU A 291 -13.72 -5.37 5.05
CA LEU A 291 -14.40 -6.32 5.92
C LEU A 291 -15.46 -5.57 6.73
N THR A 292 -16.74 -5.89 6.55
CA THR A 292 -17.86 -5.12 7.14
C THR A 292 -18.85 -5.98 7.89
N SER A 293 -19.20 -5.56 9.10
CA SER A 293 -20.40 -6.05 9.80
C SER A 293 -21.38 -4.89 10.04
N THR A 294 -22.64 -5.24 10.23
CA THR A 294 -23.67 -4.33 10.73
C THR A 294 -23.71 -4.45 12.26
N ASN A 295 -22.87 -3.68 12.93
CA ASN A 295 -22.89 -3.53 14.39
C ASN A 295 -22.49 -4.79 15.19
N ALA A 296 -21.66 -5.66 14.61
CA ALA A 296 -21.21 -6.91 15.24
C ALA A 296 -19.69 -7.04 15.23
N ASN A 297 -19.13 -7.84 16.12
CA ASN A 297 -17.69 -7.88 16.31
C ASN A 297 -16.95 -8.44 15.09
N ILE A 298 -15.78 -7.86 14.78
CA ILE A 298 -14.81 -8.41 13.84
C ILE A 298 -13.54 -8.76 14.61
N THR A 299 -13.19 -10.04 14.66
CA THR A 299 -12.12 -10.56 15.52
C THR A 299 -11.07 -11.30 14.70
N PHE A 300 -9.82 -10.87 14.81
CA PHE A 300 -8.64 -11.59 14.34
C PHE A 300 -8.03 -12.32 15.54
N SER A 301 -8.32 -13.61 15.65
CA SER A 301 -8.20 -14.35 16.91
C SER A 301 -6.78 -14.84 17.18
N GLY A 302 -6.19 -14.42 18.29
CA GLY A 302 -4.89 -14.90 18.76
C GLY A 302 -3.69 -14.36 17.98
N SER A 303 -2.51 -14.57 18.56
CA SER A 303 -1.24 -13.99 18.07
C SER A 303 -0.76 -14.58 16.74
N THR A 304 -1.25 -15.76 16.35
CA THR A 304 -0.93 -16.42 15.07
C THR A 304 -1.74 -15.88 13.89
N THR A 305 -2.78 -15.08 14.15
CA THR A 305 -3.61 -14.46 13.11
C THR A 305 -2.94 -13.19 12.61
N THR A 306 -1.94 -13.37 11.76
CA THR A 306 -1.24 -12.26 11.09
C THR A 306 -2.00 -11.80 9.86
N ILE A 307 -1.86 -10.53 9.47
CA ILE A 307 -2.42 -10.02 8.21
C ILE A 307 -1.31 -9.34 7.42
N ASN A 308 -1.05 -9.82 6.21
CA ASN A 308 0.00 -9.28 5.33
C ASN A 308 -0.55 -9.03 3.92
N GLY A 309 0.16 -8.23 3.12
CA GLY A 309 -0.17 -7.97 1.72
C GLY A 309 -0.14 -6.48 1.42
N GLY A 310 0.33 -6.09 0.23
CA GLY A 310 0.53 -4.68 -0.18
C GLY A 310 -0.74 -3.85 -0.37
N GLN A 311 -1.85 -4.32 0.18
CA GLN A 311 -3.20 -3.83 -0.07
C GLN A 311 -3.69 -2.94 1.09
N ALA A 312 -4.66 -2.10 0.78
CA ALA A 312 -5.34 -1.31 1.79
C ALA A 312 -6.36 -2.20 2.51
N LEU A 313 -6.39 -2.13 3.84
CA LEU A 313 -7.36 -2.86 4.65
C LEU A 313 -8.31 -1.88 5.32
N THR A 314 -9.62 -2.06 5.08
CA THR A 314 -10.69 -1.38 5.80
C THR A 314 -11.45 -2.42 6.64
N VAL A 315 -11.58 -2.17 7.94
CA VAL A 315 -12.38 -2.99 8.86
C VAL A 315 -13.44 -2.10 9.48
N ASN A 316 -14.72 -2.38 9.23
CA ASN A 316 -15.83 -1.60 9.75
C ASN A 316 -16.80 -2.49 10.51
N ALA A 317 -16.84 -2.32 11.83
CA ALA A 317 -17.73 -3.08 12.71
C ALA A 317 -18.99 -2.30 13.13
N GLY A 318 -19.15 -1.04 12.70
CA GLY A 318 -20.23 -0.17 13.19
C GLY A 318 -20.12 0.00 14.71
N SER A 319 -21.13 -0.44 15.47
CA SER A 319 -21.07 -0.51 16.94
C SER A 319 -20.51 -1.82 17.50
N GLY A 320 -20.08 -2.77 16.67
CA GLY A 320 -19.33 -3.95 17.11
C GLY A 320 -17.88 -3.61 17.43
N ALA A 321 -17.22 -4.42 18.25
CA ALA A 321 -15.80 -4.27 18.54
C ALA A 321 -14.91 -4.82 17.40
N ILE A 322 -13.75 -4.21 17.21
CA ILE A 322 -12.67 -4.74 16.37
C ILE A 322 -11.56 -5.24 17.28
N SER A 323 -11.05 -6.46 17.07
CA SER A 323 -9.92 -7.00 17.84
C SER A 323 -8.83 -7.53 16.93
N PHE A 324 -7.65 -6.93 17.02
CA PHE A 324 -6.42 -7.37 16.34
C PHE A 324 -5.54 -8.15 17.31
N GLY A 325 -5.69 -9.48 17.33
CA GLY A 325 -4.91 -10.36 18.21
C GLY A 325 -3.49 -10.66 17.72
N GLY A 326 -3.24 -10.59 16.41
CA GLY A 326 -1.95 -10.88 15.79
C GLY A 326 -1.38 -9.71 14.99
N VAL A 327 -0.14 -9.86 14.53
CA VAL A 327 0.64 -8.79 13.89
C VAL A 327 0.12 -8.45 12.49
N LEU A 328 0.00 -7.16 12.18
CA LEU A 328 -0.39 -6.66 10.85
C LEU A 328 0.84 -6.10 10.11
N GLY A 329 1.12 -6.63 8.92
CA GLY A 329 2.11 -6.08 7.98
C GLY A 329 3.57 -6.31 8.36
N ALA A 330 3.89 -7.34 9.15
CA ALA A 330 5.27 -7.70 9.48
C ALA A 330 6.02 -8.38 8.32
N GLY A 331 5.31 -9.14 7.49
CA GLY A 331 5.84 -9.67 6.23
C GLY A 331 5.76 -8.60 5.15
N THR A 332 4.73 -8.68 4.31
CA THR A 332 4.41 -7.59 3.38
C THR A 332 3.54 -6.57 4.08
N ARG A 333 4.04 -5.33 4.23
CA ARG A 333 3.32 -4.20 4.85
C ARG A 333 2.02 -3.92 4.11
N LEU A 334 0.98 -3.55 4.86
CA LEU A 334 -0.28 -3.07 4.26
C LEU A 334 -0.04 -1.70 3.61
N SER A 335 -0.74 -1.36 2.52
CA SER A 335 -0.62 0.00 1.96
C SER A 335 -1.28 1.04 2.86
N SER A 336 -2.37 0.70 3.54
CA SER A 336 -2.99 1.52 4.59
C SER A 336 -3.90 0.67 5.48
N LEU A 337 -4.26 1.21 6.65
CA LEU A 337 -5.26 0.62 7.55
C LEU A 337 -6.31 1.66 7.93
N LEU A 338 -7.59 1.30 7.81
CA LEU A 338 -8.72 2.02 8.41
C LEU A 338 -9.52 1.03 9.26
N ALA A 339 -9.61 1.27 10.56
CA ALA A 339 -10.44 0.50 11.48
C ALA A 339 -11.53 1.41 12.07
N THR A 340 -12.81 1.07 11.90
CA THR A 340 -13.95 1.87 12.33
C THR A 340 -14.84 1.08 13.29
N SER A 341 -15.01 1.61 14.50
CA SER A 341 -15.86 1.02 15.56
C SER A 341 -16.27 2.10 16.55
N SER A 342 -17.58 2.23 16.84
CA SER A 342 -18.04 3.17 17.86
C SER A 342 -17.86 2.65 19.29
N THR A 343 -17.47 1.38 19.46
CA THR A 343 -17.40 0.70 20.76
C THR A 343 -15.96 0.55 21.20
N GLU A 344 -15.16 -0.18 20.43
CA GLU A 344 -13.76 -0.48 20.75
C GLU A 344 -12.99 -0.97 19.52
N ILE A 345 -11.73 -0.57 19.45
CA ILE A 345 -10.69 -1.14 18.60
C ILE A 345 -9.56 -1.61 19.52
N ALA A 346 -9.54 -2.91 19.81
CA ALA A 346 -8.52 -3.54 20.62
C ALA A 346 -7.29 -3.90 19.77
N ILE A 347 -6.13 -3.36 20.13
CA ILE A 347 -4.86 -3.63 19.44
C ILE A 347 -3.96 -4.44 20.38
N GLY A 348 -3.74 -5.71 20.05
CA GLY A 348 -2.91 -6.63 20.83
C GLY A 348 -1.53 -6.89 20.26
N ALA A 349 -1.19 -6.33 19.09
CA ALA A 349 0.06 -6.61 18.41
C ALA A 349 0.52 -5.43 17.55
N ALA A 350 1.71 -5.55 16.97
CA ALA A 350 2.28 -4.52 16.10
C ALA A 350 1.49 -4.36 14.79
N VAL A 351 1.45 -3.12 14.28
CA VAL A 351 0.83 -2.78 12.99
C VAL A 351 1.81 -1.99 12.15
N SER A 352 2.03 -2.44 10.91
CA SER A 352 3.04 -1.92 10.01
C SER A 352 2.47 -1.67 8.62
N THR A 353 2.48 -0.41 8.18
CA THR A 353 1.87 0.04 6.92
C THR A 353 2.84 0.91 6.10
N LEU A 354 2.75 0.89 4.77
CA LEU A 354 3.45 1.83 3.91
C LEU A 354 2.84 3.24 4.03
N GLY A 355 1.50 3.32 4.05
CA GLY A 355 0.76 4.56 4.18
C GLY A 355 0.06 4.72 5.53
N ILE A 356 -1.02 5.49 5.54
CA ILE A 356 -1.71 5.96 6.74
C ILE A 356 -2.37 4.82 7.53
N GLN A 357 -2.36 4.96 8.86
CA GLN A 357 -3.19 4.19 9.80
C GLN A 357 -4.23 5.11 10.44
N ILE A 358 -5.51 4.73 10.37
CA ILE A 358 -6.62 5.46 10.99
C ILE A 358 -7.38 4.52 11.90
N TYR A 359 -7.47 4.90 13.16
CA TYR A 359 -8.29 4.25 14.17
C TYR A 359 -9.49 5.16 14.50
N ASP A 360 -10.62 4.86 13.87
CA ASP A 360 -11.85 5.61 13.94
C ASP A 360 -12.81 5.02 14.98
N GLY A 361 -12.41 5.16 16.24
CA GLY A 361 -13.07 4.53 17.38
C GLY A 361 -12.25 4.57 18.66
N PRO A 362 -12.85 4.34 19.84
CA PRO A 362 -12.09 4.17 21.08
C PRO A 362 -11.07 3.04 20.94
N VAL A 363 -9.80 3.28 21.24
CA VAL A 363 -8.72 2.29 21.18
C VAL A 363 -8.37 1.78 22.57
N THR A 364 -8.21 0.47 22.69
CA THR A 364 -7.64 -0.19 23.87
C THR A 364 -6.38 -0.95 23.47
N LEU A 365 -5.28 -0.71 24.17
CA LEU A 365 -4.05 -1.50 24.02
C LEU A 365 -4.17 -2.77 24.87
N ALA A 366 -4.30 -3.92 24.20
CA ALA A 366 -4.39 -5.21 24.87
C ALA A 366 -2.99 -5.74 25.28
N ASP A 367 -1.94 -5.29 24.61
CA ASP A 367 -0.54 -5.56 24.94
C ASP A 367 0.34 -4.32 24.66
N ASN A 368 1.65 -4.42 24.84
CA ASN A 368 2.59 -3.42 24.36
C ASN A 368 2.54 -3.36 22.83
N VAL A 369 2.26 -2.18 22.27
CA VAL A 369 1.97 -2.01 20.85
C VAL A 369 3.03 -1.14 20.19
N THR A 370 3.46 -1.55 19.01
CA THR A 370 4.27 -0.75 18.09
C THR A 370 3.48 -0.51 16.80
N LEU A 371 3.23 0.76 16.48
CA LEU A 371 2.59 1.18 15.25
C LEU A 371 3.60 1.88 14.36
N THR A 372 3.76 1.39 13.14
CA THR A 372 4.73 1.93 12.17
C THR A 372 4.06 2.27 10.85
N SER A 373 4.06 3.54 10.48
CA SER A 373 3.75 4.04 9.14
C SER A 373 5.03 4.63 8.58
N VAL A 374 5.66 3.97 7.60
CA VAL A 374 6.98 4.39 7.11
C VAL A 374 6.89 5.53 6.10
N GLY A 375 5.80 5.59 5.34
CA GLY A 375 5.82 6.27 4.05
C GLY A 375 6.72 5.49 3.09
N GLU A 376 6.33 5.42 1.82
CA GLU A 376 7.19 4.83 0.81
C GLU A 376 7.51 5.88 -0.24
N SER A 377 8.78 5.94 -0.61
CA SER A 377 9.26 6.73 -1.72
C SER A 377 9.49 5.80 -2.90
N THR A 378 8.67 5.90 -3.93
CA THR A 378 8.77 5.07 -5.14
C THR A 378 9.38 5.88 -6.27
N ASN A 379 10.52 5.42 -6.78
CA ASN A 379 11.20 6.02 -7.93
C ASN A 379 10.71 5.35 -9.22
N THR A 380 9.89 6.05 -9.98
CA THR A 380 9.43 5.56 -11.29
C THR A 380 10.24 6.23 -12.38
N ARG A 381 11.00 5.44 -13.15
CA ARG A 381 11.73 5.93 -14.33
C ARG A 381 10.82 5.92 -15.56
N TYR A 382 10.71 7.08 -16.20
CA TYR A 382 10.07 7.30 -17.48
C TYR A 382 11.14 7.48 -18.54
N ASN A 383 11.23 6.51 -19.44
CA ASN A 383 12.12 6.55 -20.59
C ASN A 383 11.49 7.37 -21.73
N TYR A 384 12.30 7.70 -22.73
CA TYR A 384 11.82 8.38 -23.94
C TYR A 384 10.61 7.68 -24.57
N SER A 385 9.66 8.50 -24.98
CA SER A 385 8.48 8.11 -25.75
C SER A 385 8.19 9.21 -26.77
N GLY A 386 7.71 8.83 -27.96
CA GLY A 386 7.26 9.78 -28.97
C GLY A 386 5.98 10.54 -28.57
N SER A 387 5.29 10.10 -27.51
CA SER A 387 4.08 10.70 -26.96
C SER A 387 4.30 11.20 -25.53
N VAL A 388 3.62 12.29 -25.16
CA VAL A 388 3.71 12.88 -23.81
C VAL A 388 3.14 11.90 -22.78
N GLN A 389 3.89 11.66 -21.71
CA GLN A 389 3.47 10.79 -20.61
C GLN A 389 2.79 11.66 -19.54
N ASN A 390 1.53 11.38 -19.21
CA ASN A 390 0.75 12.16 -18.23
C ASN A 390 0.67 11.40 -16.90
N ILE A 391 1.07 12.03 -15.80
CA ILE A 391 1.05 11.45 -14.45
C ILE A 391 0.34 12.38 -13.48
N THR A 392 -0.63 11.87 -12.72
CA THR A 392 -1.30 12.64 -11.67
C THR A 392 -0.62 12.40 -10.32
N ILE A 393 -0.24 13.47 -9.63
CA ILE A 393 0.43 13.40 -8.33
C ILE A 393 -0.60 13.45 -7.21
N SER A 394 -0.63 12.42 -6.36
CA SER A 394 -1.54 12.34 -5.22
C SER A 394 -1.01 13.04 -3.96
N GLY A 395 0.30 13.31 -3.87
CA GLY A 395 0.96 13.94 -2.73
C GLY A 395 1.03 15.47 -2.82
N SER A 396 1.42 16.12 -1.72
CA SER A 396 1.67 17.57 -1.65
C SER A 396 3.09 17.97 -2.07
N SER A 397 3.95 16.99 -2.33
CA SER A 397 5.29 17.18 -2.87
C SER A 397 5.69 16.06 -3.81
N VAL A 398 6.63 16.34 -4.71
CA VAL A 398 7.21 15.36 -5.64
C VAL A 398 8.68 15.71 -5.87
N THR A 399 9.56 14.71 -5.86
CA THR A 399 10.95 14.90 -6.32
C THR A 399 11.07 14.41 -7.74
N ILE A 400 11.69 15.23 -8.59
CA ILE A 400 11.85 14.96 -10.02
C ILE A 400 13.34 14.98 -10.33
N GLU A 401 13.88 13.87 -10.81
CA GLU A 401 15.18 13.82 -11.48
C GLU A 401 14.97 13.83 -12.98
N LEU A 402 15.59 14.77 -13.68
CA LEU A 402 15.59 14.85 -15.14
C LEU A 402 17.02 14.65 -15.63
N VAL A 403 17.18 13.82 -16.66
CA VAL A 403 18.44 13.66 -17.38
C VAL A 403 18.18 13.89 -18.86
N GLY A 404 18.88 14.86 -19.46
CA GLY A 404 18.77 15.16 -20.89
C GLY A 404 19.30 14.02 -21.77
N GLY A 405 18.90 14.00 -23.05
CA GLY A 405 19.40 13.03 -24.01
C GLY A 405 20.88 13.24 -24.33
N ALA A 406 21.59 12.16 -24.64
CA ALA A 406 22.97 12.23 -25.12
C ALA A 406 23.02 12.78 -26.55
N GLY A 407 24.14 13.39 -26.94
CA GLY A 407 24.42 13.69 -28.33
C GLY A 407 24.83 12.45 -29.12
N GLY A 408 24.93 12.59 -30.43
CA GLY A 408 25.51 11.57 -31.30
C GLY A 408 27.04 11.64 -31.30
N LYS A 409 27.67 10.50 -31.62
CA LYS A 409 29.10 10.45 -31.93
C LYS A 409 29.36 11.21 -33.25
N GLY A 410 30.50 11.89 -33.36
CA GLY A 410 30.97 12.36 -34.66
C GLY A 410 31.33 11.20 -35.61
N GLY A 411 31.26 11.44 -36.90
CA GLY A 411 31.59 10.46 -37.93
C GLY A 411 33.09 10.17 -38.02
N ASP A 412 33.42 8.91 -38.36
CA ASP A 412 34.79 8.42 -38.54
C ASP A 412 35.22 8.58 -40.03
N ASP A 413 36.47 8.97 -40.33
CA ASP A 413 36.98 9.19 -41.70
C ASP A 413 38.30 8.46 -42.02
N GLY A 414 38.63 7.48 -41.19
CA GLY A 414 39.95 6.85 -41.12
C GLY A 414 40.58 7.03 -39.74
N ASN A 415 40.18 8.10 -39.04
CA ASN A 415 40.39 8.33 -37.61
C ASN A 415 39.06 8.27 -36.83
N ILE A 416 39.13 8.21 -35.49
CA ILE A 416 37.94 8.12 -34.62
C ILE A 416 37.30 9.49 -34.34
N GLY A 417 36.01 9.64 -34.64
CA GLY A 417 35.21 10.81 -34.30
C GLY A 417 34.93 10.89 -32.80
N LEU A 418 34.66 12.10 -32.30
CA LEU A 418 34.49 12.32 -30.86
C LEU A 418 33.16 11.75 -30.35
N ASN A 419 33.16 11.30 -29.10
CA ASN A 419 31.95 10.92 -28.39
C ASN A 419 31.09 12.15 -28.05
N THR A 420 29.84 11.89 -27.65
CA THR A 420 28.95 12.90 -27.06
C THR A 420 29.58 13.58 -25.84
N GLY A 421 29.23 14.84 -25.62
CA GLY A 421 29.47 15.51 -24.34
C GLY A 421 28.58 14.98 -23.21
N VAL A 422 28.71 15.59 -22.02
CA VAL A 422 27.86 15.30 -20.85
C VAL A 422 26.46 15.89 -21.02
N ALA A 423 25.45 15.16 -20.54
CA ALA A 423 24.07 15.63 -20.45
C ALA A 423 23.82 16.35 -19.12
N GLY A 424 22.83 17.24 -19.10
CA GLY A 424 22.36 17.84 -17.86
C GLY A 424 21.63 16.82 -16.98
N LYS A 425 21.88 16.87 -15.67
CA LYS A 425 21.10 16.19 -14.63
C LYS A 425 20.58 17.21 -13.62
N TYR A 426 19.26 17.32 -13.50
CA TYR A 426 18.60 18.24 -12.59
C TYR A 426 17.67 17.47 -11.65
N VAL A 427 17.91 17.57 -10.34
CA VAL A 427 17.05 16.98 -9.31
C VAL A 427 16.41 18.11 -8.51
N ALA A 428 15.08 18.14 -8.44
CA ALA A 428 14.38 19.14 -7.64
C ALA A 428 13.19 18.54 -6.90
N THR A 429 12.94 19.02 -5.69
CA THR A 429 11.71 18.74 -4.94
C THR A 429 10.74 19.91 -5.08
N LEU A 430 9.53 19.63 -5.53
CA LEU A 430 8.49 20.62 -5.76
C LEU A 430 7.39 20.45 -4.72
N SER A 431 6.80 21.56 -4.31
CA SER A 431 5.51 21.57 -3.61
C SER A 431 4.39 21.67 -4.64
N VAL A 432 3.45 20.71 -4.63
CA VAL A 432 2.34 20.63 -5.58
C VAL A 432 1.03 20.40 -4.86
N THR A 433 -0.10 20.78 -5.45
CA THR A 433 -1.40 20.41 -4.91
C THR A 433 -1.72 18.95 -5.28
N PRO A 434 -2.24 18.13 -4.36
CA PRO A 434 -2.77 16.81 -4.70
C PRO A 434 -3.73 16.87 -5.90
N GLY A 435 -3.59 15.96 -6.85
CA GLY A 435 -4.31 15.94 -8.13
C GLY A 435 -3.63 16.69 -9.28
N THR A 436 -2.47 17.34 -9.04
CA THR A 436 -1.71 18.02 -10.12
C THR A 436 -1.25 17.02 -11.18
N VAL A 437 -1.48 17.32 -12.46
CA VAL A 437 -0.97 16.52 -13.59
C VAL A 437 0.40 17.02 -14.03
N LEU A 438 1.36 16.11 -14.12
CA LEU A 438 2.67 16.31 -14.72
C LEU A 438 2.69 15.70 -16.12
N GLN A 439 3.24 16.45 -17.07
CA GLN A 439 3.45 16.01 -18.44
C GLN A 439 4.94 15.84 -18.69
N LEU A 440 5.35 14.58 -18.81
CA LEU A 440 6.74 14.17 -18.91
C LEU A 440 7.10 13.96 -20.38
N ALA A 441 8.19 14.59 -20.81
CA ALA A 441 8.81 14.38 -22.10
C ALA A 441 10.31 14.24 -21.93
N PRO A 442 10.81 13.02 -21.66
CA PRO A 442 12.23 12.74 -21.70
C PRO A 442 12.80 13.07 -23.09
N GLY A 443 14.05 13.53 -23.13
CA GLY A 443 14.73 13.93 -24.35
C GLY A 443 15.30 12.74 -25.11
N LYS A 444 15.07 12.66 -26.42
CA LYS A 444 15.73 11.67 -27.29
C LYS A 444 17.21 12.01 -27.45
N GLY A 445 18.04 10.97 -27.58
CA GLY A 445 19.42 11.13 -28.00
C GLY A 445 19.54 11.69 -29.43
N GLY A 446 20.62 12.44 -29.69
CA GLY A 446 21.02 12.88 -31.02
C GLY A 446 21.56 11.72 -31.85
N SER A 447 21.46 11.82 -33.18
CA SER A 447 22.01 10.80 -34.09
C SER A 447 23.48 11.05 -34.38
N SER A 448 24.24 9.99 -34.63
CA SER A 448 25.67 10.11 -34.98
C SER A 448 25.85 10.76 -36.34
N GLY A 449 26.97 11.45 -36.52
CA GLY A 449 27.40 11.95 -37.81
C GLY A 449 27.79 10.82 -38.75
N THR A 450 27.68 11.06 -40.06
CA THR A 450 28.12 10.06 -41.07
C THR A 450 29.63 10.10 -41.24
N GLY A 451 30.23 8.93 -41.49
CA GLY A 451 31.66 8.78 -41.76
C GLY A 451 31.99 8.61 -43.25
N GLY A 452 33.25 8.82 -43.64
CA GLY A 452 33.75 8.60 -45.01
C GLY A 452 33.56 9.79 -45.97
N SER A 453 33.36 9.53 -47.26
CA SER A 453 33.26 10.56 -48.32
C SER A 453 31.86 11.19 -48.46
N SER A 454 31.00 11.06 -47.45
CA SER A 454 29.61 11.52 -47.48
C SER A 454 29.36 12.73 -46.58
N THR A 455 28.55 13.68 -47.03
CA THR A 455 28.36 15.01 -46.42
C THR A 455 27.30 15.07 -45.29
N GLY A 456 27.01 13.98 -44.57
CA GLY A 456 25.84 13.89 -43.69
C GLY A 456 26.08 14.24 -42.23
N SER A 457 25.37 15.26 -41.71
CA SER A 457 25.28 15.56 -40.28
C SER A 457 24.34 14.64 -39.50
N GLY A 458 24.62 14.39 -38.23
CA GLY A 458 23.68 13.75 -37.32
C GLY A 458 22.48 14.64 -36.99
N ALA A 459 21.27 14.10 -37.02
CA ALA A 459 20.07 14.83 -36.61
C ALA A 459 20.04 15.07 -35.09
N GLY A 460 19.54 16.23 -34.67
CA GLY A 460 19.33 16.54 -33.26
C GLY A 460 18.20 15.70 -32.65
N GLY A 461 18.32 15.39 -31.35
CA GLY A 461 17.28 14.71 -30.60
C GLY A 461 16.00 15.54 -30.51
N THR A 462 14.86 14.89 -30.24
CA THR A 462 13.55 15.54 -30.01
C THR A 462 12.92 15.08 -28.70
N ASN A 463 11.82 15.70 -28.27
CA ASN A 463 10.97 15.18 -27.18
C ASN A 463 9.49 15.35 -27.53
N ALA A 464 8.62 14.64 -26.80
CA ALA A 464 7.19 14.60 -27.11
C ALA A 464 6.43 15.91 -26.90
N LEU A 465 6.99 16.88 -26.16
CA LEU A 465 6.40 18.22 -26.03
C LEU A 465 6.73 19.11 -27.25
N GLY A 466 7.61 18.66 -28.16
CA GLY A 466 7.94 19.37 -29.40
C GLY A 466 8.75 20.65 -29.18
N VAL A 467 9.40 20.79 -28.02
CA VAL A 467 10.22 21.97 -27.66
C VAL A 467 11.61 21.52 -27.22
N ALA A 468 12.60 22.42 -27.28
CA ALA A 468 13.97 22.15 -26.79
C ALA A 468 14.67 20.92 -27.42
N ALA A 469 14.51 20.77 -28.74
CA ALA A 469 15.25 19.78 -29.52
C ALA A 469 16.75 20.04 -29.48
N GLY A 470 17.56 19.00 -29.65
CA GLY A 470 19.00 19.17 -29.91
C GLY A 470 19.23 19.80 -31.28
N GLY A 471 20.37 20.45 -31.45
CA GLY A 471 20.83 20.96 -32.74
C GLY A 471 21.33 19.85 -33.64
N ALA A 472 21.14 19.98 -34.95
CA ALA A 472 21.78 19.08 -35.91
C ALA A 472 23.31 19.28 -35.88
N GLY A 473 24.07 18.22 -36.17
CA GLY A 473 25.51 18.33 -36.36
C GLY A 473 25.87 19.17 -37.58
N GLY A 474 27.14 19.55 -37.69
CA GLY A 474 27.68 20.17 -38.88
C GLY A 474 27.79 19.17 -40.02
N ASN A 475 27.61 19.65 -41.26
CA ASN A 475 27.89 18.84 -42.44
C ASN A 475 29.40 18.78 -42.69
N ALA A 476 29.87 17.59 -43.08
CA ALA A 476 31.22 17.38 -43.58
C ALA A 476 31.45 18.16 -44.89
N GLY A 477 32.72 18.50 -45.16
CA GLY A 477 33.10 19.27 -46.34
C GLY A 477 32.88 18.47 -47.63
N PRO A 478 32.65 19.12 -48.79
CA PRO A 478 32.38 18.43 -50.05
C PRO A 478 33.61 17.76 -50.69
N TYR A 479 34.81 17.91 -50.10
CA TYR A 479 36.07 17.43 -50.67
C TYR A 479 36.93 16.74 -49.60
N GLY A 480 37.47 15.55 -49.92
CA GLY A 480 38.25 14.70 -48.99
C GLY A 480 37.39 13.68 -48.23
N SER A 481 38.04 12.84 -47.42
CA SER A 481 37.36 12.07 -46.37
C SER A 481 37.20 12.99 -45.17
N SER A 482 35.98 13.18 -44.65
CA SER A 482 35.77 13.98 -43.44
C SER A 482 34.54 13.51 -42.66
N GLY A 483 34.64 13.50 -41.33
CA GLY A 483 33.54 13.12 -40.46
C GLY A 483 32.46 14.20 -40.32
N GLY A 484 31.19 13.81 -40.45
CA GLY A 484 30.04 14.64 -40.08
C GLY A 484 29.95 14.83 -38.55
N GLY A 485 29.43 15.96 -38.09
CA GLY A 485 29.18 16.21 -36.67
C GLY A 485 28.02 15.38 -36.15
N GLY A 486 28.11 14.91 -34.92
CA GLY A 486 26.98 14.30 -34.23
C GLY A 486 25.91 15.35 -33.89
N GLY A 487 24.62 14.98 -33.94
CA GLY A 487 23.54 15.84 -33.47
C GLY A 487 23.53 15.94 -31.95
N GLY A 488 23.11 17.08 -31.40
CA GLY A 488 22.92 17.24 -29.96
C GLY A 488 21.71 16.44 -29.46
N GLY A 489 21.72 16.04 -28.19
CA GLY A 489 20.56 15.43 -27.53
C GLY A 489 19.50 16.47 -27.18
N ALA A 490 18.24 16.04 -27.06
CA ALA A 490 17.16 16.93 -26.60
C ALA A 490 17.16 17.10 -25.08
N ALA A 491 16.56 18.19 -24.61
CA ALA A 491 16.28 18.35 -23.19
C ALA A 491 15.16 17.39 -22.73
N SER A 492 15.28 16.91 -21.50
CA SER A 492 14.19 16.25 -20.77
C SER A 492 13.39 17.30 -20.02
N ILE A 493 12.07 17.28 -20.19
CA ILE A 493 11.17 18.32 -19.68
C ILE A 493 10.01 17.69 -18.91
N VAL A 494 9.68 18.28 -17.76
CA VAL A 494 8.38 18.09 -17.10
C VAL A 494 7.62 19.40 -17.14
N ARG A 495 6.42 19.37 -17.72
CA ARG A 495 5.43 20.46 -17.63
C ARG A 495 4.51 20.21 -16.44
N ILE A 496 4.28 21.25 -15.63
CA ILE A 496 3.41 21.20 -14.46
C ILE A 496 2.04 21.77 -14.84
N GLY A 497 0.99 20.96 -14.74
CA GLY A 497 -0.36 21.28 -15.20
C GLY A 497 -0.63 20.93 -16.66
N SER A 498 -1.90 21.02 -17.08
CA SER A 498 -2.36 20.60 -18.42
C SER A 498 -2.24 21.68 -19.51
N SER A 499 -1.97 22.94 -19.14
CA SER A 499 -1.72 24.04 -20.08
C SER A 499 -0.81 25.10 -19.44
N GLY A 500 0.16 25.63 -20.20
CA GLY A 500 1.08 26.68 -19.74
C GLY A 500 2.55 26.46 -20.07
N THR A 501 3.40 27.38 -19.60
CA THR A 501 4.86 27.43 -19.81
C THR A 501 5.67 27.07 -18.55
N ASN A 502 5.05 26.40 -17.57
CA ASN A 502 5.68 26.06 -16.30
C ASN A 502 6.48 24.76 -16.46
N TYR A 503 7.78 24.91 -16.69
CA TYR A 503 8.69 23.79 -16.94
C TYR A 503 9.76 23.65 -15.88
N ILE A 504 10.11 22.40 -15.61
CA ILE A 504 11.40 22.00 -15.07
C ILE A 504 12.11 21.16 -16.12
N PHE A 505 13.41 21.35 -16.28
CA PHE A 505 14.14 20.77 -17.39
C PHE A 505 15.60 20.45 -17.07
N ALA A 506 16.11 19.43 -17.75
CA ALA A 506 17.54 19.14 -17.84
C ALA A 506 17.99 19.14 -19.29
N GLY A 507 19.03 19.91 -19.59
CA GLY A 507 19.51 20.15 -20.94
C GLY A 507 20.14 18.91 -21.56
N GLY A 508 19.98 18.75 -22.88
CA GLY A 508 20.62 17.66 -23.61
C GLY A 508 22.13 17.84 -23.72
N ALA A 509 22.87 16.76 -23.96
CA ALA A 509 24.30 16.86 -24.29
C ALA A 509 24.53 17.41 -25.69
N GLY A 510 25.68 18.05 -25.92
CA GLY A 510 26.11 18.37 -27.27
C GLY A 510 26.68 17.14 -28.00
N GLY A 511 26.56 17.12 -29.32
CA GLY A 511 27.09 16.08 -30.18
C GLY A 511 28.61 16.15 -30.33
N GLY A 512 29.23 15.01 -30.63
CA GLY A 512 30.67 14.93 -30.89
C GLY A 512 31.07 15.57 -32.23
N ALA A 513 32.29 16.09 -32.31
CA ALA A 513 32.88 16.55 -33.57
C ALA A 513 33.27 15.38 -34.47
N GLY A 514 33.21 15.59 -35.79
CA GLY A 514 33.76 14.65 -36.77
C GLY A 514 35.27 14.52 -36.68
N ALA A 515 35.79 13.37 -37.12
CA ALA A 515 37.22 13.07 -37.14
C ALA A 515 38.04 13.99 -38.09
N ASN A 516 39.37 13.99 -37.89
CA ASN A 516 40.38 14.75 -38.65
C ASN A 516 41.76 14.02 -38.60
N ASN A 517 42.74 14.37 -39.43
CA ASN A 517 43.98 13.59 -39.69
C ASN A 517 45.06 13.64 -38.58
N THR A 518 45.00 14.61 -37.67
CA THR A 518 46.05 14.78 -36.63
C THR A 518 45.83 13.96 -35.36
N GLY A 519 44.96 12.95 -35.39
CA GLY A 519 44.72 12.09 -34.23
C GLY A 519 44.16 12.85 -33.02
N GLY A 520 42.92 13.32 -33.13
CA GLY A 520 42.02 13.53 -31.98
C GLY A 520 42.61 14.27 -30.77
N ASP A 521 43.32 15.38 -30.96
CA ASP A 521 43.80 16.17 -29.82
C ASP A 521 42.67 16.89 -29.10
N GLY A 522 42.18 16.28 -28.02
CA GLY A 522 41.76 16.99 -26.81
C GLY A 522 40.33 17.51 -26.80
N GLU A 523 39.50 16.80 -26.04
CA GLU A 523 38.21 17.20 -25.50
C GLU A 523 38.02 18.71 -25.32
N THR A 524 37.08 19.31 -26.03
CA THR A 524 36.34 20.44 -25.45
C THR A 524 35.04 19.86 -24.94
N THR A 525 35.08 19.37 -23.70
CA THR A 525 33.89 19.17 -22.87
C THR A 525 33.08 20.46 -22.92
N GLY A 526 31.92 20.40 -23.56
CA GLY A 526 31.11 21.57 -23.87
C GLY A 526 30.90 22.47 -22.65
N ALA A 527 31.34 23.72 -22.73
CA ALA A 527 31.22 24.69 -21.66
C ALA A 527 29.78 25.21 -21.55
N ASP A 528 29.32 25.45 -20.32
CA ASP A 528 28.02 26.07 -20.03
C ASP A 528 27.90 27.46 -20.67
N ALA A 529 26.87 27.69 -21.48
CA ALA A 529 26.65 28.97 -22.14
C ALA A 529 26.09 30.07 -21.21
N GLY A 530 25.67 29.74 -19.98
CA GLY A 530 25.23 30.69 -18.95
C GLY A 530 24.03 31.59 -19.29
N ASN A 531 23.44 31.49 -20.48
CA ASN A 531 22.45 32.44 -20.99
C ASN A 531 21.02 31.89 -20.84
N TYR A 532 20.37 32.26 -19.74
CA TYR A 532 18.94 32.06 -19.52
C TYR A 532 18.18 33.27 -20.08
N LEU A 533 17.20 33.07 -20.96
CA LEU A 533 16.23 34.12 -21.30
C LEU A 533 14.80 33.60 -21.12
N ALA A 534 13.96 34.44 -20.52
CA ALA A 534 12.55 34.17 -20.34
C ALA A 534 11.83 34.20 -21.70
N SER A 535 11.08 33.14 -22.02
CA SER A 535 10.11 33.02 -23.12
C SER A 535 10.66 32.85 -24.56
N GLY A 536 10.80 31.59 -25.02
CA GLY A 536 11.03 31.23 -26.42
C GLY A 536 11.31 29.73 -26.64
N ILE A 537 11.12 29.20 -27.85
CA ILE A 537 11.41 27.80 -28.21
C ILE A 537 12.93 27.62 -28.37
N TYR A 538 13.57 26.90 -27.45
CA TYR A 538 15.03 26.90 -27.27
C TYR A 538 15.70 25.61 -27.75
N ALA A 539 15.73 25.40 -29.07
CA ALA A 539 16.48 24.29 -29.68
C ALA A 539 18.00 24.53 -29.57
N GLY A 540 18.80 23.46 -29.52
CA GLY A 540 20.26 23.55 -29.58
C GLY A 540 20.75 24.12 -30.91
N ALA A 541 21.90 24.79 -30.89
CA ALA A 541 22.49 25.37 -32.09
C ALA A 541 22.92 24.29 -33.10
N ILE A 542 22.74 24.56 -34.40
CA ILE A 542 23.27 23.68 -35.45
C ILE A 542 24.80 23.78 -35.44
N GLY A 543 25.48 22.62 -35.47
CA GLY A 543 26.93 22.55 -35.50
C GLY A 543 27.50 23.21 -36.76
N ALA A 544 28.65 23.87 -36.63
CA ALA A 544 29.28 24.52 -37.78
C ALA A 544 29.78 23.49 -38.81
N GLY A 545 29.40 23.65 -40.08
CA GLY A 545 29.88 22.80 -41.18
C GLY A 545 31.34 23.08 -41.54
N ALA A 546 32.07 22.11 -42.07
CA ALA A 546 33.48 22.29 -42.41
C ALA A 546 33.65 23.35 -43.53
N GLY A 547 34.17 24.54 -43.18
CA GLY A 547 34.36 25.65 -44.11
C GLY A 547 35.65 25.50 -44.93
N GLN A 548 35.55 25.15 -46.20
CA GLN A 548 36.59 25.47 -47.18
C GLN A 548 36.02 26.55 -48.12
N PRO A 549 36.60 27.78 -48.19
CA PRO A 549 36.30 28.68 -49.29
C PRO A 549 36.74 28.00 -50.60
N SER A 550 35.99 28.28 -51.67
CA SER A 550 35.93 27.59 -52.96
C SER A 550 37.22 27.51 -53.81
N VAL A 551 38.42 27.70 -53.26
CA VAL A 551 39.68 27.72 -54.02
C VAL A 551 40.67 26.66 -53.52
N ARG A 552 40.85 25.64 -54.36
CA ARG A 552 41.79 24.53 -54.25
C ARG A 552 43.23 24.99 -54.53
N THR A 553 44.12 24.91 -53.55
CA THR A 553 45.57 24.79 -53.83
C THR A 553 46.01 23.40 -53.42
N ILE A 554 46.11 22.48 -54.39
CA ILE A 554 46.75 21.18 -54.17
C ILE A 554 48.25 21.46 -54.07
N THR A 555 48.80 21.33 -52.87
CA THR A 555 50.18 20.87 -52.72
C THR A 555 50.13 19.47 -52.13
N SER A 556 50.72 18.53 -52.87
CA SER A 556 50.86 17.12 -52.51
C SER A 556 51.54 16.96 -51.14
N THR A 557 50.76 16.53 -50.15
CA THR A 557 50.94 15.39 -49.23
C THR A 557 50.13 15.66 -47.96
N GLY A 558 48.99 14.97 -47.78
CA GLY A 558 48.42 14.71 -46.46
C GLY A 558 47.24 15.54 -45.96
N VAL A 559 46.59 16.38 -46.77
CA VAL A 559 45.41 17.15 -46.32
C VAL A 559 44.12 16.48 -46.79
N ASP A 560 43.41 15.82 -45.88
CA ASP A 560 42.03 15.37 -46.05
C ASP A 560 41.06 16.49 -45.58
N GLY A 561 39.75 16.28 -45.68
CA GLY A 561 38.79 17.35 -45.41
C GLY A 561 38.75 17.71 -43.91
N GLY A 562 38.43 18.95 -43.57
CA GLY A 562 38.28 19.34 -42.16
C GLY A 562 37.06 18.69 -41.48
N GLY A 563 37.20 18.31 -40.22
CA GLY A 563 36.09 17.78 -39.40
C GLY A 563 35.04 18.84 -39.09
N SER A 564 33.76 18.44 -39.04
CA SER A 564 32.64 19.36 -38.75
C SER A 564 32.25 19.39 -37.26
N GLY A 565 31.68 20.49 -36.80
CA GLY A 565 31.31 20.69 -35.40
C GLY A 565 30.07 19.89 -34.99
N GLY A 566 29.99 19.51 -33.73
CA GLY A 566 28.81 18.84 -33.18
C GLY A 566 27.64 19.80 -32.96
N GLY A 567 26.41 19.28 -33.01
CA GLY A 567 25.21 20.05 -32.70
C GLY A 567 25.07 20.32 -31.20
N GLY A 568 24.58 21.50 -30.82
CA GLY A 568 24.35 21.85 -29.41
C GLY A 568 23.21 21.05 -28.78
N GLY A 569 23.28 20.81 -27.47
CA GLY A 569 22.20 20.17 -26.72
C GLY A 569 20.93 21.03 -26.62
N GLY A 570 19.76 20.40 -26.41
CA GLY A 570 18.47 21.07 -26.25
C GLY A 570 18.35 21.90 -24.97
N LEU A 571 17.56 22.98 -25.01
CA LEU A 571 17.58 24.14 -24.08
C LEU A 571 18.93 24.89 -24.10
N LEU A 572 19.27 25.19 -25.36
CA LEU A 572 20.27 26.11 -25.93
C LEU A 572 21.75 25.85 -25.64
N GLY A 573 22.20 24.63 -25.89
CA GLY A 573 23.61 24.37 -26.16
C GLY A 573 24.11 25.16 -27.37
N GLY A 574 25.23 25.86 -27.21
CA GLY A 574 25.83 26.79 -28.18
C GLY A 574 26.70 26.17 -29.29
N ASN A 575 26.99 26.99 -30.31
CA ASN A 575 27.88 26.68 -31.42
C ASN A 575 29.34 26.70 -30.96
N THR A 576 30.16 25.81 -31.50
CA THR A 576 31.59 25.88 -31.32
C THR A 576 32.26 26.79 -32.34
N SER A 577 33.17 27.63 -31.88
CA SER A 577 34.03 28.44 -32.72
C SER A 577 35.08 27.56 -33.41
N PHE A 578 35.40 27.83 -34.68
CA PHE A 578 36.55 27.20 -35.33
C PHE A 578 37.86 27.69 -34.69
N GLY A 579 38.71 26.76 -34.24
CA GLY A 579 40.09 27.08 -33.85
C GLY A 579 41.00 27.02 -35.08
N SER A 580 41.79 28.07 -35.32
CA SER A 580 42.82 28.04 -36.38
C SER A 580 43.95 27.08 -35.99
N ALA A 581 44.04 25.93 -36.67
CA ALA A 581 45.20 25.04 -36.55
C ALA A 581 46.35 25.49 -37.48
N PRO A 582 47.64 25.16 -37.19
CA PRO A 582 48.79 25.77 -37.85
C PRO A 582 49.11 25.23 -39.26
N SER A 583 48.33 24.30 -39.81
CA SER A 583 48.62 23.69 -41.13
C SER A 583 47.36 23.13 -41.78
N SER A 584 46.85 23.82 -42.80
CA SER A 584 45.95 23.37 -43.90
C SER A 584 44.68 22.54 -43.64
N GLU A 585 44.35 22.13 -42.42
CA GLU A 585 43.19 21.28 -42.09
C GLU A 585 42.33 21.93 -40.97
N TRP A 586 41.01 22.00 -41.18
CA TRP A 586 40.07 22.67 -40.27
C TRP A 586 39.58 21.71 -39.19
N ARG A 587 39.49 22.20 -37.94
CA ARG A 587 39.04 21.41 -36.77
C ARG A 587 37.62 21.78 -36.36
N GLY A 588 36.75 20.77 -36.28
CA GLY A 588 35.44 20.87 -35.63
C GLY A 588 35.56 20.60 -34.13
N LEU A 589 34.73 21.26 -33.32
CA LEU A 589 34.63 21.00 -31.87
C LEU A 589 33.22 20.47 -31.53
N GLY A 590 33.11 19.68 -30.47
CA GLY A 590 31.84 19.10 -30.01
C GLY A 590 30.87 20.16 -29.47
N GLY A 591 29.56 19.96 -29.64
CA GLY A 591 28.55 20.93 -29.22
C GLY A 591 28.53 21.15 -27.70
N ASN A 592 28.06 22.32 -27.26
CA ASN A 592 27.85 22.58 -25.83
C ASN A 592 26.56 21.90 -25.33
N ARG A 593 26.53 21.53 -24.05
CA ARG A 593 25.32 21.03 -23.39
C ARG A 593 24.27 22.14 -23.24
N GLY A 594 23.01 21.75 -23.16
CA GLY A 594 21.93 22.64 -22.74
C GLY A 594 21.90 22.87 -21.24
N SER A 595 21.18 23.91 -20.82
CA SER A 595 21.07 24.29 -19.41
C SER A 595 20.06 23.44 -18.64
N ASN A 596 20.27 23.35 -17.33
CA ASN A 596 19.30 22.81 -16.38
C ASN A 596 18.54 23.95 -15.71
N GLY A 597 17.36 23.67 -15.18
CA GLY A 597 16.67 24.65 -14.35
C GLY A 597 15.16 24.49 -14.26
N VAL A 598 14.55 25.56 -13.75
CA VAL A 598 13.12 25.68 -13.52
C VAL A 598 12.65 27.07 -13.93
N VAL A 599 11.46 27.17 -14.54
CA VAL A 599 10.85 28.45 -14.89
C VAL A 599 10.40 29.19 -13.62
N ALA A 600 10.54 30.53 -13.61
CA ALA A 600 10.15 31.38 -12.48
C ALA A 600 8.65 31.20 -12.14
N GLY A 601 8.34 31.12 -10.84
CA GLY A 601 6.97 30.93 -10.33
C GLY A 601 6.63 29.51 -9.88
N ILE A 602 7.55 28.55 -10.04
CA ILE A 602 7.43 27.21 -9.46
C ILE A 602 8.17 27.18 -8.11
N SER A 603 7.46 26.81 -7.03
CA SER A 603 8.06 26.67 -5.70
C SER A 603 8.88 25.38 -5.60
N VAL A 604 10.19 25.53 -5.45
CA VAL A 604 11.15 24.43 -5.31
C VAL A 604 11.77 24.48 -3.92
N SER A 605 11.68 23.37 -3.18
CA SER A 605 12.17 23.28 -1.80
C SER A 605 13.62 22.80 -1.70
N SER A 606 14.13 22.13 -2.73
CA SER A 606 15.53 21.71 -2.84
C SER A 606 15.93 21.51 -4.30
N VAL A 607 17.20 21.74 -4.62
CA VAL A 607 17.78 21.56 -5.95
C VAL A 607 19.15 20.91 -5.84
N THR A 608 19.45 19.99 -6.76
CA THR A 608 20.80 19.54 -7.09
C THR A 608 20.98 19.63 -8.60
N ASP A 609 21.89 20.49 -9.04
CA ASP A 609 22.20 20.73 -10.44
C ASP A 609 23.58 20.17 -10.79
N THR A 610 23.63 19.21 -11.71
CA THR A 610 24.85 18.45 -12.06
C THR A 610 24.83 18.03 -13.53
N THR A 611 25.86 17.30 -13.96
CA THR A 611 25.96 16.69 -15.29
C THR A 611 26.21 15.19 -15.19
N ILE A 612 25.86 14.45 -16.23
CA ILE A 612 26.08 12.99 -16.32
C ILE A 612 26.56 12.62 -17.73
N GLN A 613 27.59 11.76 -17.82
CA GLN A 613 28.02 11.19 -19.09
C GLN A 613 27.12 10.00 -19.44
N LEU A 614 26.56 10.02 -20.64
CA LEU A 614 25.77 8.92 -21.19
C LEU A 614 26.52 8.25 -22.35
N ALA A 615 26.10 7.05 -22.73
CA ALA A 615 26.54 6.45 -23.98
C ALA A 615 26.09 7.30 -25.17
N ASN A 616 26.85 7.28 -26.27
CA ASN A 616 26.48 7.98 -27.50
C ASN A 616 25.05 7.60 -27.92
N ASN A 617 24.28 8.61 -28.37
CA ASN A 617 22.91 8.46 -28.85
C ASN A 617 21.89 8.00 -27.79
N ALA A 618 22.28 7.81 -26.52
CA ALA A 618 21.37 7.35 -25.48
C ALA A 618 20.26 8.39 -25.22
N ASP A 619 19.05 7.89 -25.04
CA ASP A 619 17.92 8.72 -24.64
C ASP A 619 18.05 9.16 -23.18
N GLY A 620 17.52 10.35 -22.90
CA GLY A 620 17.31 10.87 -21.57
C GLY A 620 16.14 10.18 -20.88
N TYR A 621 16.02 10.42 -19.59
CA TYR A 621 14.97 9.85 -18.76
C TYR A 621 14.53 10.85 -17.69
N ILE A 622 13.35 10.60 -17.13
CA ILE A 622 12.81 11.34 -15.99
C ILE A 622 12.50 10.32 -14.90
N ILE A 623 12.93 10.56 -13.67
CA ILE A 623 12.52 9.77 -12.50
C ILE A 623 11.60 10.65 -11.67
N LEU A 624 10.38 10.18 -11.45
CA LEU A 624 9.50 10.75 -10.44
C LEU A 624 9.62 9.93 -9.16
N THR A 625 9.85 10.62 -8.06
CA THR A 625 9.81 10.07 -6.73
C THR A 625 8.45 10.42 -6.12
N SER A 626 7.52 9.46 -6.14
CA SER A 626 6.21 9.59 -5.50
C SER A 626 6.28 9.15 -4.03
N PHE A 627 5.53 9.83 -3.16
CA PHE A 627 5.47 9.54 -1.74
C PHE A 627 4.10 8.98 -1.38
N THR A 628 4.06 7.77 -0.85
CA THR A 628 2.91 7.28 -0.09
C THR A 628 2.91 8.00 1.26
N PRO A 629 1.89 8.79 1.62
CA PRO A 629 1.90 9.56 2.85
C PRO A 629 1.95 8.64 4.07
N ALA A 630 2.93 8.87 4.93
CA ALA A 630 2.95 8.28 6.26
C ALA A 630 1.99 9.04 7.19
N GLY A 631 1.48 8.37 8.21
CA GLY A 631 0.68 9.01 9.26
C GLY A 631 -0.07 8.02 10.12
N ILE A 632 -0.27 8.37 11.39
CA ILE A 632 -1.03 7.56 12.35
C ILE A 632 -2.00 8.47 13.10
N THR A 633 -3.29 8.18 12.98
CA THR A 633 -4.36 8.98 13.57
C THR A 633 -5.26 8.12 14.45
N PHE A 634 -5.48 8.60 15.68
CA PHE A 634 -6.47 8.10 16.61
C PHE A 634 -7.60 9.14 16.71
N ASN A 635 -8.77 8.82 16.18
CA ASN A 635 -9.91 9.74 16.16
C ASN A 635 -10.73 9.76 17.48
N SER A 636 -10.36 8.94 18.46
CA SER A 636 -11.02 8.89 19.76
C SER A 636 -9.99 8.59 20.87
N THR A 637 -10.48 8.20 22.05
CA THR A 637 -9.63 7.87 23.22
C THR A 637 -8.69 6.71 22.95
N VAL A 638 -7.51 6.72 23.57
CA VAL A 638 -6.56 5.60 23.58
C VAL A 638 -6.31 5.21 25.03
N ASN A 639 -6.63 3.98 25.43
CA ASN A 639 -6.52 3.51 26.82
C ASN A 639 -5.71 2.20 26.92
N GLY A 640 -5.32 1.86 28.14
CA GLY A 640 -4.68 0.58 28.48
C GLY A 640 -3.29 0.78 29.06
N ASN A 641 -3.03 0.25 30.26
CA ASN A 641 -1.74 0.36 30.94
C ASN A 641 -0.63 -0.48 30.26
N LYS A 642 -0.28 -0.09 29.04
CA LYS A 642 0.66 -0.73 28.13
C LYS A 642 1.52 0.33 27.46
N THR A 643 2.70 -0.09 27.01
CA THR A 643 3.59 0.78 26.23
C THR A 643 3.01 0.99 24.83
N LEU A 644 3.00 2.24 24.39
CA LEU A 644 2.65 2.64 23.03
C LEU A 644 3.88 3.23 22.35
N THR A 645 4.36 2.55 21.32
CA THR A 645 5.40 3.06 20.42
C THR A 645 4.78 3.40 19.07
N VAL A 646 4.94 4.65 18.61
CA VAL A 646 4.37 5.13 17.35
C VAL A 646 5.48 5.73 16.49
N SER A 647 5.68 5.21 15.30
CA SER A 647 6.62 5.72 14.31
C SER A 647 5.90 6.05 13.03
N ALA A 648 5.79 7.34 12.70
CA ALA A 648 5.14 7.83 11.49
C ALA A 648 6.14 8.36 10.46
N GLY A 649 7.46 8.22 10.67
CA GLY A 649 8.49 8.74 9.77
C GLY A 649 8.30 10.25 9.53
N THR A 650 8.04 10.63 8.28
CA THR A 650 7.74 12.02 7.87
C THR A 650 6.29 12.43 8.07
N GLY A 651 5.42 11.50 8.42
CA GLY A 651 3.99 11.68 8.62
C GLY A 651 3.64 12.24 9.98
N ASN A 652 2.39 12.66 10.13
CA ASN A 652 1.85 13.17 11.38
C ASN A 652 1.44 12.04 12.33
N ILE A 653 1.53 12.30 13.63
CA ILE A 653 0.88 11.51 14.68
C ILE A 653 -0.22 12.37 15.28
N THR A 654 -1.47 11.92 15.27
CA THR A 654 -2.60 12.73 15.78
C THR A 654 -3.44 11.93 16.76
N PHE A 655 -3.58 12.48 17.97
CA PHE A 655 -4.53 12.01 18.98
C PHE A 655 -5.63 13.07 19.12
N THR A 656 -6.84 12.78 18.62
CA THR A 656 -7.96 13.74 18.74
C THR A 656 -8.66 13.63 20.10
N GLY A 657 -8.74 12.41 20.66
CA GLY A 657 -9.31 12.13 21.97
C GLY A 657 -8.28 12.10 23.11
N ALA A 658 -8.75 11.83 24.32
CA ALA A 658 -7.89 11.69 25.49
C ALA A 658 -6.98 10.45 25.37
N VAL A 659 -5.70 10.63 25.69
CA VAL A 659 -4.73 9.54 25.79
C VAL A 659 -4.64 9.15 27.27
N GLY A 660 -5.01 7.92 27.60
CA GLY A 660 -5.13 7.46 28.98
C GLY A 660 -6.36 7.99 29.71
N GLY A 661 -7.47 8.21 29.01
CA GLY A 661 -8.69 8.83 29.55
C GLY A 661 -9.34 8.04 30.70
N SER A 662 -9.72 6.78 30.46
CA SER A 662 -10.30 5.91 31.50
C SER A 662 -9.24 5.07 32.22
N GLN A 663 -8.12 4.80 31.55
CA GLN A 663 -6.99 4.06 32.09
C GLN A 663 -5.69 4.60 31.46
N GLY A 664 -4.83 5.18 32.30
CA GLY A 664 -3.54 5.73 31.87
C GLY A 664 -2.69 4.73 31.10
N LEU A 665 -1.92 5.23 30.13
CA LEU A 665 -0.99 4.38 29.38
C LEU A 665 0.28 4.08 30.20
N GLY A 666 1.04 3.09 29.74
CA GLY A 666 2.42 2.88 30.16
C GLY A 666 3.34 3.96 29.59
N ASN A 667 4.47 3.56 29.01
CA ASN A 667 5.36 4.51 28.33
C ASN A 667 4.80 4.87 26.95
N ILE A 668 4.87 6.15 26.59
CA ILE A 668 4.58 6.62 25.23
C ILE A 668 5.90 7.02 24.56
N SER A 669 6.23 6.39 23.44
CA SER A 669 7.38 6.73 22.61
C SER A 669 6.94 7.07 21.20
N LEU A 670 7.18 8.30 20.75
CA LEU A 670 6.72 8.83 19.48
C LEU A 670 7.92 9.18 18.60
N THR A 671 7.80 8.89 17.31
CA THR A 671 8.80 9.24 16.29
C THR A 671 8.07 9.78 15.07
N SER A 672 8.08 11.11 14.92
CA SER A 672 7.53 11.81 13.76
C SER A 672 8.38 13.04 13.48
N THR A 673 8.80 13.24 12.23
CA THR A 673 9.38 14.51 11.78
C THR A 673 8.32 15.46 11.24
N GLY A 674 7.07 15.01 11.17
CA GLY A 674 5.88 15.85 10.95
C GLY A 674 5.36 16.43 12.27
N ASN A 675 4.06 16.70 12.32
CA ASN A 675 3.40 17.17 13.54
C ASN A 675 2.94 15.99 14.40
N THR A 676 3.24 16.05 15.69
CA THR A 676 2.61 15.21 16.71
C THR A 676 1.61 16.05 17.48
N THR A 677 0.31 15.73 17.41
CA THR A 677 -0.75 16.55 18.01
C THR A 677 -1.47 15.80 19.11
N PHE A 678 -1.51 16.40 20.31
CA PHE A 678 -2.39 15.99 21.40
C PHE A 678 -3.53 17.01 21.53
N SER A 679 -4.71 16.65 21.04
CA SER A 679 -5.89 17.53 21.07
C SER A 679 -6.64 17.51 22.39
N ASN A 680 -6.31 16.57 23.29
CA ASN A 680 -6.96 16.39 24.58
C ASN A 680 -5.93 15.96 25.63
N THR A 681 -6.39 15.69 26.86
CA THR A 681 -5.52 15.35 27.99
C THR A 681 -4.75 14.05 27.77
N VAL A 682 -3.56 13.98 28.37
CA VAL A 682 -2.69 12.79 28.34
C VAL A 682 -2.38 12.33 29.76
N ALA A 683 -2.61 11.04 30.03
CA ALA A 683 -2.20 10.35 31.25
C ALA A 683 -1.37 9.10 30.88
N ALA A 684 -0.12 9.06 31.33
CA ALA A 684 0.84 8.01 31.00
C ALA A 684 1.85 7.78 32.13
N THR A 685 2.74 6.80 31.96
CA THR A 685 3.92 6.63 32.85
C THR A 685 5.08 7.52 32.43
N SER A 686 5.29 7.70 31.13
CA SER A 686 6.30 8.62 30.58
C SER A 686 5.95 9.00 29.16
N LEU A 687 6.52 10.11 28.68
CA LEU A 687 6.36 10.57 27.30
C LEU A 687 7.72 10.94 26.72
N LEU A 688 8.04 10.35 25.57
CA LEU A 688 9.22 10.64 24.79
C LEU A 688 8.84 10.91 23.33
N GLN A 689 9.09 12.12 22.86
CA GLN A 689 9.18 12.42 21.44
C GLN A 689 10.64 12.29 21.01
N ASN A 690 10.95 11.29 20.19
CA ASN A 690 12.32 10.95 19.80
C ASN A 690 12.91 11.91 18.78
N SER A 691 12.11 12.35 17.80
CA SER A 691 12.59 13.16 16.68
C SER A 691 13.09 14.52 17.14
N THR A 692 14.19 14.99 16.55
CA THR A 692 14.75 16.34 16.77
C THR A 692 14.15 17.40 15.85
N SER A 693 13.43 16.97 14.81
CA SER A 693 12.70 17.83 13.87
C SER A 693 11.20 17.59 13.95
N GLY A 694 10.42 18.45 13.30
CA GLY A 694 8.97 18.47 13.41
C GLY A 694 8.50 19.28 14.62
N THR A 695 7.22 19.14 14.96
CA THR A 695 6.60 19.90 16.05
C THR A 695 5.67 19.01 16.88
N THR A 696 5.76 19.09 18.20
CA THR A 696 4.77 18.52 19.12
C THR A 696 3.78 19.61 19.56
N ALA A 697 2.53 19.49 19.14
CA ALA A 697 1.44 20.40 19.51
C ALA A 697 0.68 19.87 20.73
N ILE A 698 0.66 20.64 21.81
CA ILE A 698 -0.09 20.38 23.04
C ILE A 698 -1.32 21.29 23.03
N ASN A 699 -2.43 20.77 22.52
CA ASN A 699 -3.69 21.50 22.40
C ASN A 699 -4.70 21.10 23.48
N GLY A 700 -4.49 19.94 24.13
CA GLY A 700 -5.37 19.41 25.18
C GLY A 700 -5.16 19.97 26.59
N GLY A 701 -4.21 20.90 26.77
CA GLY A 701 -3.98 21.63 28.01
C GLY A 701 -3.38 20.85 29.19
N SER A 702 -3.34 19.51 29.19
CA SER A 702 -2.71 18.76 30.29
C SER A 702 -2.02 17.47 29.84
N ILE A 703 -0.79 17.27 30.31
CA ILE A 703 -0.03 16.03 30.17
C ILE A 703 0.51 15.63 31.55
N ASN A 704 0.06 14.49 32.06
CA ASN A 704 0.44 13.95 33.37
C ASN A 704 1.13 12.60 33.21
N THR A 705 2.41 12.54 33.58
CA THR A 705 3.22 11.31 33.54
C THR A 705 3.39 10.63 34.92
N ALA A 706 2.55 10.97 35.91
CA ALA A 706 2.49 10.32 37.23
C ALA A 706 3.86 10.13 37.94
N GLY A 707 4.80 11.07 37.72
CA GLY A 707 6.16 11.03 38.27
C GLY A 707 7.25 10.55 37.30
N GLY A 708 6.91 10.05 36.12
CA GLY A 708 7.87 9.82 35.03
C GLY A 708 8.21 11.09 34.24
N ALA A 709 9.24 10.98 33.40
CA ALA A 709 9.75 12.10 32.63
C ALA A 709 8.90 12.41 31.39
N GLN A 710 8.93 13.67 30.96
CA GLN A 710 8.45 14.14 29.67
C GLN A 710 9.64 14.69 28.90
N THR A 711 9.92 14.17 27.71
CA THR A 711 11.02 14.63 26.86
C THR A 711 10.50 14.95 25.46
N TYR A 712 10.73 16.18 25.04
CA TYR A 712 10.38 16.69 23.72
C TYR A 712 11.67 17.05 22.98
N ASN A 713 12.12 16.18 22.06
CA ASN A 713 13.35 16.42 21.31
C ASN A 713 13.18 17.43 20.17
N ASN A 714 11.95 17.69 19.73
CA ASN A 714 11.62 18.67 18.70
C ASN A 714 10.94 19.91 19.30
N ASN A 715 10.55 20.84 18.43
CA ASN A 715 9.84 22.06 18.84
C ASN A 715 8.48 21.71 19.45
N VAL A 716 8.04 22.51 20.41
CA VAL A 716 6.72 22.38 21.05
C VAL A 716 5.89 23.62 20.79
N THR A 717 4.61 23.41 20.41
CA THR A 717 3.62 24.49 20.32
C THR A 717 2.48 24.26 21.31
N LEU A 718 2.08 25.30 22.03
CA LEU A 718 0.93 25.27 22.94
C LEU A 718 -0.29 25.89 22.26
N GLY A 719 -1.33 25.07 22.06
CA GLY A 719 -2.62 25.52 21.52
C GLY A 719 -3.64 25.89 22.60
N ALA A 720 -3.37 25.52 23.86
CA ALA A 720 -4.14 25.87 25.04
C ALA A 720 -3.21 26.06 26.24
N ASP A 721 -3.68 26.73 27.28
CA ASP A 721 -2.95 26.84 28.55
C ASP A 721 -2.62 25.42 29.05
N ALA A 722 -1.33 25.15 29.24
CA ALA A 722 -0.80 23.80 29.44
C ALA A 722 -0.32 23.59 30.88
N THR A 723 -0.72 22.48 31.50
CA THR A 723 -0.16 21.97 32.75
C THR A 723 0.55 20.63 32.51
N LEU A 724 1.85 20.59 32.78
CA LEU A 724 2.66 19.39 32.65
C LEU A 724 3.05 18.88 34.04
N THR A 725 2.64 17.67 34.38
CA THR A 725 3.01 17.01 35.64
C THR A 725 4.00 15.90 35.33
N ALA A 726 5.24 16.05 35.78
CA ALA A 726 6.35 15.14 35.48
C ALA A 726 7.41 15.19 36.60
N SER A 727 8.31 14.21 36.67
CA SER A 727 9.55 14.40 37.45
C SER A 727 10.41 15.50 36.83
N THR A 728 10.56 15.47 35.50
CA THR A 728 11.20 16.52 34.71
C THR A 728 10.51 16.64 33.35
N ALA A 729 10.18 17.87 32.94
CA ALA A 729 9.79 18.20 31.58
C ALA A 729 11.00 18.80 30.85
N SER A 730 11.52 18.10 29.85
CA SER A 730 12.67 18.53 29.05
C SER A 730 12.24 18.93 27.65
N PHE A 731 12.57 20.16 27.25
CA PHE A 731 12.32 20.71 25.94
C PHE A 731 13.67 20.97 25.26
N ASN A 732 14.04 20.15 24.27
CA ASN A 732 15.32 20.25 23.58
C ASN A 732 15.21 21.05 22.26
N GLY A 733 14.15 21.85 22.13
CA GLY A 733 13.87 22.74 21.00
C GLY A 733 13.06 23.95 21.47
N THR A 734 12.51 24.72 20.54
CA THR A 734 11.73 25.92 20.90
C THR A 734 10.38 25.57 21.52
N VAL A 735 9.90 26.35 22.48
CA VAL A 735 8.53 26.28 23.02
C VAL A 735 7.79 27.58 22.68
N ALA A 736 6.66 27.50 21.98
CA ALA A 736 5.91 28.69 21.57
C ALA A 736 4.40 28.53 21.68
N GLY A 737 3.67 29.61 21.93
CA GLY A 737 2.21 29.59 21.88
C GLY A 737 1.57 30.81 22.50
N ALA A 738 0.31 31.06 22.16
CA ALA A 738 -0.51 32.09 22.80
C ALA A 738 -1.16 31.55 24.08
N SER A 739 -0.38 30.89 24.94
CA SER A 739 -0.87 30.08 26.05
C SER A 739 0.14 30.03 27.20
N SER A 740 -0.36 29.87 28.41
CA SER A 740 0.44 29.72 29.63
C SER A 740 1.03 28.32 29.72
N LEU A 741 2.15 28.17 30.41
CA LEU A 741 2.79 26.89 30.70
C LEU A 741 3.06 26.77 32.20
N ALA A 742 2.43 25.78 32.83
CA ALA A 742 2.69 25.39 34.21
C ALA A 742 3.36 24.01 34.24
N ILE A 743 4.51 23.89 34.92
CA ILE A 743 5.23 22.64 35.09
C ILE A 743 5.24 22.30 36.58
N THR A 744 4.50 21.24 36.94
CA THR A 744 4.54 20.62 38.26
C THR A 744 5.62 19.54 38.24
N GLY A 745 6.85 19.94 38.59
CA GLY A 745 8.06 19.14 38.42
C GLY A 745 9.28 20.00 38.11
N ASN A 746 10.39 19.35 37.76
CA ASN A 746 11.56 20.05 37.23
C ASN A 746 11.36 20.43 35.75
N ALA A 747 12.10 21.43 35.28
CA ALA A 747 12.10 21.86 33.89
C ALA A 747 13.52 21.95 33.32
N VAL A 748 13.67 21.56 32.06
CA VAL A 748 14.87 21.82 31.25
C VAL A 748 14.42 22.52 29.97
N PHE A 749 14.88 23.75 29.74
CA PHE A 749 14.57 24.52 28.54
C PHE A 749 15.81 24.66 27.66
N GLY A 750 15.72 24.11 26.45
CA GLY A 750 16.76 24.09 25.44
C GLY A 750 17.85 23.03 25.68
N ASN A 751 18.55 22.71 24.60
CA ASN A 751 19.83 22.03 24.59
C ASN A 751 20.93 22.87 23.88
N GLY A 752 20.59 24.06 23.38
CA GLY A 752 21.53 24.99 22.79
C GLY A 752 20.95 26.41 22.60
N THR A 753 21.79 27.32 22.12
CA THR A 753 21.45 28.76 21.99
C THR A 753 20.46 29.08 20.86
N SER A 754 20.10 28.11 20.02
CA SER A 754 19.05 28.25 18.99
C SER A 754 17.65 28.15 19.57
N ASP A 755 17.51 27.61 20.78
CA ASP A 755 16.22 27.33 21.39
C ASP A 755 15.70 28.56 22.12
N THR A 756 14.38 28.75 22.12
CA THR A 756 13.68 29.85 22.80
C THR A 756 12.40 29.36 23.47
N VAL A 757 11.95 30.07 24.50
CA VAL A 757 10.58 29.95 25.03
C VAL A 757 9.85 31.26 24.77
N THR A 758 8.69 31.23 24.11
CA THR A 758 7.94 32.42 23.71
C THR A 758 6.44 32.24 23.91
N LEU A 759 5.92 32.77 25.01
CA LEU A 759 4.51 32.69 25.39
C LEU A 759 3.86 34.07 25.22
N THR A 760 3.11 34.26 24.13
CA THR A 760 2.57 35.58 23.72
C THR A 760 1.06 35.68 23.93
N GLY A 761 0.47 36.84 23.63
CA GLY A 761 -0.95 37.12 23.90
C GLY A 761 -1.12 37.87 25.23
N SER A 762 -2.29 37.81 25.86
CA SER A 762 -2.53 38.55 27.11
C SER A 762 -2.26 37.67 28.33
N SER A 763 -1.31 38.12 29.18
CA SER A 763 -1.01 37.53 30.49
C SER A 763 -0.75 36.02 30.45
N LYS A 764 0.13 35.56 29.54
CA LYS A 764 0.53 34.16 29.44
C LYS A 764 1.73 33.89 30.33
N ASN A 765 1.48 33.11 31.38
CA ASN A 765 2.43 32.90 32.46
C ASN A 765 3.29 31.66 32.19
N LEU A 766 4.52 31.69 32.69
CA LEU A 766 5.38 30.53 32.85
C LEU A 766 5.54 30.26 34.35
N SER A 767 5.23 29.05 34.83
CA SER A 767 5.39 28.66 36.23
C SER A 767 6.01 27.28 36.36
N ILE A 768 7.04 27.15 37.19
CA ILE A 768 7.74 25.89 37.46
C ILE A 768 7.81 25.68 38.98
N SER A 769 7.37 24.51 39.45
CA SER A 769 7.37 24.18 40.88
C SER A 769 8.71 23.60 41.37
N GLY A 770 9.46 22.93 40.50
CA GLY A 770 10.74 22.28 40.80
C GLY A 770 11.96 23.05 40.33
N THR A 771 13.09 22.35 40.23
CA THR A 771 14.35 22.92 39.71
C THR A 771 14.26 23.23 38.22
N THR A 772 14.97 24.26 37.75
CA THR A 772 14.97 24.68 36.35
C THR A 772 16.39 24.79 35.81
N ALA A 773 16.67 24.11 34.70
CA ALA A 773 17.86 24.36 33.88
C ALA A 773 17.46 25.16 32.64
N ILE A 774 18.11 26.31 32.43
CA ILE A 774 17.87 27.18 31.27
C ILE A 774 19.10 27.13 30.38
N ASN A 775 18.99 26.44 29.26
CA ASN A 775 20.02 26.32 28.22
C ASN A 775 19.59 27.00 26.91
N THR A 776 18.57 27.85 26.98
CA THR A 776 18.06 28.70 25.90
C THR A 776 18.65 30.10 26.01
N ASN A 777 18.73 30.81 24.87
CA ASN A 777 19.14 32.21 24.85
C ASN A 777 18.04 33.18 25.33
N ALA A 778 16.76 32.80 25.29
CA ALA A 778 15.66 33.69 25.66
C ALA A 778 14.38 32.96 26.14
N ILE A 779 13.79 33.50 27.21
CA ILE A 779 12.44 33.17 27.67
C ILE A 779 11.62 34.48 27.71
N THR A 780 10.68 34.58 26.78
CA THR A 780 9.77 35.73 26.67
C THR A 780 8.35 35.30 27.00
N THR A 781 7.71 35.99 27.94
CA THR A 781 6.31 35.78 28.30
C THR A 781 5.54 37.09 28.22
N SER A 782 4.22 37.05 28.03
CA SER A 782 3.39 38.24 28.20
C SER A 782 2.83 38.38 29.62
N GLY A 783 2.85 37.29 30.39
CA GLY A 783 2.52 37.25 31.80
C GLY A 783 3.74 36.98 32.67
N THR A 784 3.50 36.52 33.91
CA THR A 784 4.55 36.33 34.92
C THR A 784 5.48 35.17 34.58
N GLN A 785 6.70 35.23 35.09
CA GLN A 785 7.62 34.09 35.14
C GLN A 785 7.89 33.74 36.60
N LEU A 786 7.51 32.53 37.02
CA LEU A 786 7.68 32.04 38.39
C LEU A 786 8.55 30.79 38.42
N TYR A 787 9.71 30.89 39.06
CA TYR A 787 10.64 29.79 39.29
C TYR A 787 10.69 29.48 40.79
N SER A 788 9.97 28.42 41.20
CA SER A 788 9.84 28.09 42.63
C SER A 788 11.06 27.35 43.18
N GLY A 789 11.68 26.49 42.38
CA GLY A 789 12.91 25.77 42.74
C GLY A 789 14.18 26.47 42.28
N ALA A 790 15.33 25.82 42.52
CA ALA A 790 16.64 26.34 42.12
C ALA A 790 16.77 26.43 40.60
N VAL A 791 17.37 27.52 40.12
CA VAL A 791 17.60 27.80 38.70
C VAL A 791 19.10 27.77 38.38
N THR A 792 19.43 27.14 37.25
CA THR A 792 20.79 27.15 36.68
C THR A 792 20.78 27.61 35.23
N LEU A 793 21.75 28.45 34.86
CA LEU A 793 21.94 28.93 33.49
C LEU A 793 23.05 28.15 32.79
N GLY A 794 22.71 27.40 31.75
CA GLY A 794 23.66 26.70 30.88
C GLY A 794 24.23 27.58 29.78
N THR A 795 23.49 28.62 29.37
CA THR A 795 23.83 29.60 28.34
C THR A 795 23.58 31.01 28.84
N ASP A 796 24.04 32.02 28.10
CA ASP A 796 23.63 33.40 28.35
C ASP A 796 22.13 33.53 28.02
N THR A 797 21.36 34.17 28.90
CA THR A 797 19.89 34.14 28.82
C THR A 797 19.28 35.53 28.99
N THR A 798 18.27 35.83 28.19
CA THR A 798 17.35 36.96 28.41
C THR A 798 15.99 36.47 28.88
N LEU A 799 15.51 36.97 30.02
CA LEU A 799 14.16 36.76 30.53
C LEU A 799 13.38 38.05 30.34
N SER A 800 12.29 38.03 29.57
CA SER A 800 11.49 39.21 29.31
C SER A 800 10.01 38.97 29.54
N THR A 801 9.32 39.95 30.11
CA THR A 801 7.85 39.96 30.28
C THR A 801 7.22 41.19 29.64
N SER A 802 5.89 41.21 29.49
CA SER A 802 5.14 42.41 29.09
C SER A 802 4.57 43.16 30.30
N ASN A 803 5.45 43.75 31.11
CA ASN A 803 5.10 44.40 32.38
C ASN A 803 4.46 43.42 33.40
N ALA A 804 5.08 42.26 33.58
CA ALA A 804 4.68 41.27 34.58
C ALA A 804 5.88 40.75 35.37
N ASP A 805 5.63 40.21 36.56
CA ASP A 805 6.71 39.87 37.48
C ASP A 805 7.60 38.72 36.98
N VAL A 806 8.89 38.81 37.31
CA VAL A 806 9.85 37.69 37.24
C VAL A 806 10.27 37.35 38.67
N THR A 807 9.96 36.13 39.12
CA THR A 807 10.19 35.71 40.51
C THR A 807 11.06 34.46 40.58
N PHE A 808 12.15 34.57 41.34
CA PHE A 808 12.99 33.44 41.76
C PHE A 808 12.79 33.20 43.26
N SER A 809 12.21 32.06 43.61
CA SER A 809 11.96 31.70 45.03
C SER A 809 13.13 30.99 45.70
N SER A 810 14.12 30.54 44.92
CA SER A 810 15.28 29.77 45.40
C SER A 810 16.58 30.28 44.76
N THR A 811 17.64 29.48 44.79
CA THR A 811 18.96 29.88 44.29
C THR A 811 18.99 30.07 42.78
N LEU A 812 19.80 31.00 42.29
CA LEU A 812 20.04 31.25 40.86
C LEU A 812 21.54 31.26 40.59
N ASN A 813 22.03 30.36 39.74
CA ASN A 813 23.48 30.22 39.49
C ASN A 813 23.78 29.99 38.01
N SER A 814 25.05 30.16 37.62
CA SER A 814 25.56 29.52 36.41
C SER A 814 25.57 28.00 36.61
N ALA A 815 25.37 27.21 35.56
CA ALA A 815 25.35 25.74 35.66
C ALA A 815 26.74 25.15 35.96
N THR A 816 27.79 25.86 35.56
CA THR A 816 29.20 25.48 35.76
C THR A 816 30.01 26.70 36.17
N SER A 817 31.33 26.55 36.37
CA SER A 817 32.25 27.66 36.64
C SER A 817 32.35 28.68 35.48
N THR A 818 31.88 28.33 34.28
CA THR A 818 31.73 29.32 33.20
C THR A 818 30.54 30.21 33.51
N VAL A 819 30.84 31.48 33.79
CA VAL A 819 29.82 32.48 34.14
C VAL A 819 28.88 32.73 32.96
N ARG A 820 27.57 32.81 33.22
CA ARG A 820 26.55 33.10 32.21
C ARG A 820 25.93 34.46 32.42
N ALA A 821 25.85 35.24 31.35
CA ALA A 821 25.18 36.53 31.37
C ALA A 821 23.66 36.34 31.53
N LEU A 822 23.03 37.25 32.27
CA LEU A 822 21.60 37.23 32.51
C LEU A 822 21.01 38.63 32.30
N THR A 823 20.10 38.76 31.36
CA THR A 823 19.29 39.97 31.20
C THR A 823 17.87 39.67 31.69
N MET A 824 17.32 40.51 32.56
CA MET A 824 15.94 40.43 33.00
C MET A 824 15.23 41.74 32.64
N ASP A 825 14.14 41.66 31.90
CA ASP A 825 13.31 42.80 31.51
C ASP A 825 11.86 42.53 31.90
N ALA A 826 11.48 43.00 33.09
CA ALA A 826 10.11 42.96 33.59
C ALA A 826 9.30 44.22 33.22
N GLY A 827 9.87 45.13 32.41
CA GLY A 827 9.27 46.44 32.13
C GLY A 827 9.01 47.22 33.42
N ASN A 828 7.74 47.60 33.65
CA ASN A 828 7.33 48.35 34.84
C ASN A 828 6.96 47.46 36.05
N ALA A 829 7.14 46.14 35.96
CA ALA A 829 6.75 45.19 37.02
C ALA A 829 7.93 44.83 37.95
N VAL A 830 7.74 43.85 38.83
CA VAL A 830 8.72 43.49 39.87
C VAL A 830 9.64 42.36 39.40
N VAL A 831 10.93 42.50 39.67
CA VAL A 831 11.87 41.37 39.71
C VAL A 831 12.11 41.00 41.17
N ALA A 832 11.66 39.82 41.57
CA ALA A 832 11.77 39.32 42.94
C ALA A 832 12.83 38.20 43.04
N ILE A 833 13.83 38.41 43.89
CA ILE A 833 14.94 37.48 44.13
C ILE A 833 14.90 37.07 45.61
N ASN A 834 14.27 35.94 45.90
CA ASN A 834 14.05 35.49 47.28
C ASN A 834 15.12 34.50 47.79
N GLY A 835 15.95 33.96 46.90
CA GLY A 835 17.08 33.08 47.24
C GLY A 835 18.45 33.62 46.79
N ALA A 836 19.51 32.91 47.16
CA ALA A 836 20.89 33.33 46.86
C ALA A 836 21.23 33.24 45.37
N VAL A 837 21.79 34.31 44.82
CA VAL A 837 22.29 34.42 43.45
C VAL A 837 23.81 34.27 43.46
N GLY A 838 24.33 33.37 42.62
CA GLY A 838 25.76 33.17 42.42
C GLY A 838 26.51 32.51 43.58
N GLY A 839 25.80 31.82 44.48
CA GLY A 839 26.39 31.17 45.65
C GLY A 839 27.25 29.93 45.30
N SER A 840 26.85 29.14 44.31
CA SER A 840 27.62 27.97 43.85
C SER A 840 28.56 28.32 42.69
N TYR A 841 28.02 28.98 41.67
CA TYR A 841 28.77 29.54 40.55
C TYR A 841 28.17 30.89 40.21
N VAL A 842 29.01 31.94 40.27
CA VAL A 842 28.58 33.32 40.04
C VAL A 842 27.96 33.49 38.64
N LEU A 843 27.03 34.44 38.53
CA LEU A 843 26.53 34.88 37.22
C LEU A 843 27.58 35.77 36.54
N GLY A 844 27.49 35.86 35.22
CA GLY A 844 28.23 36.82 34.40
C GLY A 844 27.62 38.22 34.48
N ALA A 845 27.86 39.05 33.46
CA ALA A 845 27.23 40.36 33.36
C ALA A 845 25.71 40.22 33.48
N THR A 846 25.12 40.91 34.45
CA THR A 846 23.69 40.83 34.74
C THR A 846 23.06 42.21 34.61
N ALA A 847 21.97 42.30 33.84
CA ALA A 847 21.19 43.52 33.66
C ALA A 847 19.73 43.28 34.07
N ILE A 848 19.16 44.21 34.84
CA ILE A 848 17.77 44.16 35.30
C ILE A 848 17.08 45.46 34.91
N THR A 849 15.99 45.36 34.17
CA THR A 849 15.03 46.45 33.90
C THR A 849 13.70 46.06 34.52
N ALA A 850 13.25 46.79 35.54
CA ALA A 850 12.05 46.46 36.30
C ALA A 850 11.56 47.70 37.06
N GLY A 851 10.25 47.91 37.23
CA GLY A 851 9.73 49.01 38.05
C GLY A 851 10.15 48.92 39.53
N SER A 852 10.52 47.73 40.00
CA SER A 852 11.22 47.53 41.28
C SER A 852 11.98 46.20 41.30
N VAL A 853 13.10 46.17 42.04
CA VAL A 853 13.85 44.95 42.34
C VAL A 853 13.77 44.69 43.84
N VAL A 854 13.24 43.52 44.21
CA VAL A 854 13.03 43.14 45.62
C VAL A 854 13.85 41.90 45.95
N THR A 855 14.65 41.98 47.02
CA THR A 855 15.36 40.83 47.59
C THR A 855 14.67 40.36 48.87
N GLY A 856 14.29 39.09 48.93
CA GLY A 856 13.71 38.49 50.14
C GLY A 856 14.74 38.36 51.28
N ALA A 857 14.32 37.98 52.49
CA ALA A 857 15.20 37.86 53.66
C ALA A 857 16.38 36.86 53.48
N GLY A 858 16.27 35.92 52.52
CA GLY A 858 17.33 35.00 52.10
C GLY A 858 17.97 35.32 50.75
N GLY A 859 17.58 36.43 50.10
CA GLY A 859 18.11 36.87 48.81
C GLY A 859 19.46 37.57 48.99
N THR A 860 20.55 36.91 48.58
CA THR A 860 21.88 37.52 48.48
C THR A 860 22.31 37.52 47.02
N ILE A 861 23.10 38.52 46.59
CA ILE A 861 23.60 38.59 45.21
C ILE A 861 25.12 38.59 45.22
N THR A 862 25.72 37.52 44.69
CA THR A 862 27.17 37.37 44.57
C THR A 862 27.58 37.37 43.10
N MET A 863 28.23 38.44 42.64
CA MET A 863 28.64 38.62 41.24
C MET A 863 30.14 38.45 40.99
N GLY A 864 30.96 38.27 42.03
CA GLY A 864 32.42 38.33 41.88
C GLY A 864 32.85 39.67 41.28
N ALA A 865 33.64 39.63 40.19
CA ALA A 865 34.06 40.82 39.43
C ALA A 865 33.09 41.21 38.29
N ASN A 866 31.96 40.53 38.15
CA ASN A 866 31.02 40.75 37.05
C ASN A 866 30.09 41.94 37.32
N ALA A 867 29.68 42.63 36.26
CA ALA A 867 28.81 43.80 36.36
C ALA A 867 27.36 43.42 36.73
N LEU A 868 26.75 44.22 37.61
CA LEU A 868 25.31 44.23 37.88
C LEU A 868 24.77 45.63 37.54
N ALA A 869 23.88 45.71 36.56
CA ALA A 869 23.17 46.94 36.20
C ALA A 869 21.68 46.78 36.56
N ILE A 870 21.13 47.75 37.29
CA ILE A 870 19.71 47.80 37.65
C ILE A 870 19.13 49.12 37.15
N THR A 871 18.08 49.05 36.35
CA THR A 871 17.30 50.19 35.84
C THR A 871 15.87 50.04 36.37
N THR A 872 15.43 51.01 37.18
CA THR A 872 14.09 51.04 37.80
C THR A 872 13.33 52.31 37.49
#